data_AF-A0A960K027-F1
#
_entry.id   AF-A0A960K027-F1
#
_cell.length_a   1.000
_cell.length_b   1.000
_cell.length_c   1.000
_cell.angle_alpha   90.00
_cell.angle_beta   90.00
_cell.angle_gamma   90.00
#
_symmetry.space_group_name_H-M   'P 1'
#
loop_
_entity.id
_entity.type
_entity.pdbx_description
1 polymer ?
#
loop_
_entity_poly.entity_id
_entity_poly.type
_entity_poly.pdbx_seq_one_letter_code
_entity_poly.pdbx_strand_id
1 'polypeptide(L)'
;QPGVGGTHGGQGGGPADYGLVYGSLFDPADAGAGGGGVAGGSGGGVVRLAVGDEAILDGSILAAGTPSTAASPSGAGGSIRLEATVLRGLGLIDASGAGAIAGLGAGSGGRVALFGGTLDAGLLSRTRAYGGLGDSSALSGAAGTVFVLQGGDTLGELILDNGGVVSDRLTELPAFPPGVLDTVGVDWVADTEASFIHSLSGMEVFFGVDDLDLWPIVAHAHLGVTLSLDVAGHPLTAQAGDAYEGLYRFDRMTVRGGAQGISVAGLDSAEGVTVEPGSAWNPAYRPALTIVEPVSDAVFTEGLPITVTATASSALGVRSVELELNGERTVRATAPYTATFNAPLVAEPTTLPVRATLVDGFGHRFSETIQIQVHPDTSSPPAVSIACPSAGAMLAPGTGLDLRIDASHQDGILRVELLEGSSESVLATATSAPFDLHFDVPPGTPTGTTLTLRVRAVSTAGSTAEALLSVPVLPAAVLTADFTLAAGDPSLDGQSVVVAGGTLTVEGAHTFQNLAILDGGTLTHLASTATQPEKLDLTVAEDLFVSCSGAVDVSGLGYPGGFTYSEGASPIYHQDDFSSNTLSQWQVVDEGNTNGPSNWQWGSGGYIRQTSNIYNSTGYRATHLLWPHGLDLEDYRLGFRLYSSDDDSLGLLFRYQDADHYYMFVWRRQNASQFLLRMEDGVHTVLDSTTTPYSQNTWYSVDIEARGSSLAVWVNGAKVLEAEDSSYPAGTFAFFSAANAGSYFDDV
;
A
#
# COMPACT_ATOMS: atom_id res chain seq x y z
N GLN A 1 -19.82 2.81 1.16
CA GLN A 1 -20.96 3.18 2.04
C GLN A 1 -21.32 4.66 1.88
N PRO A 2 -22.55 5.12 2.18
CA PRO A 2 -22.88 6.55 2.18
C PRO A 2 -22.02 7.32 3.19
N GLY A 3 -21.41 8.44 2.79
CA GLY A 3 -20.66 9.32 3.70
C GLY A 3 -19.15 9.02 3.85
N VAL A 4 -18.67 7.88 3.35
CA VAL A 4 -17.25 7.49 3.38
C VAL A 4 -16.54 7.91 2.08
N GLY A 5 -15.40 8.57 2.20
CA GLY A 5 -14.53 8.93 1.09
C GLY A 5 -13.89 7.70 0.46
N GLY A 6 -13.43 7.82 -0.78
CA GLY A 6 -12.75 6.72 -1.47
C GLY A 6 -11.51 6.26 -0.68
N THR A 7 -11.29 4.94 -0.67
CA THR A 7 -10.10 4.28 -0.11
C THR A 7 -9.23 3.77 -1.27
N HIS A 8 -7.92 3.97 -1.18
CA HIS A 8 -6.85 3.37 -1.98
C HIS A 8 -5.55 3.80 -1.30
N GLY A 9 -4.56 2.94 -1.07
CA GLY A 9 -3.32 3.35 -0.39
C GLY A 9 -3.42 3.58 1.14
N GLY A 10 -4.50 4.23 1.58
CA GLY A 10 -4.90 4.40 2.98
C GLY A 10 -6.43 4.54 3.10
N GLN A 11 -6.93 4.64 4.32
CA GLN A 11 -8.37 4.74 4.61
C GLN A 11 -8.97 6.10 4.19
N GLY A 12 -10.11 6.08 3.50
CA GLY A 12 -10.91 7.29 3.24
C GLY A 12 -11.52 7.89 4.51
N GLY A 13 -11.79 9.20 4.54
CA GLY A 13 -12.46 9.85 5.67
C GLY A 13 -13.94 9.45 5.77
N GLY A 14 -14.55 9.49 6.95
CA GLY A 14 -15.96 9.05 7.13
C GLY A 14 -16.22 8.30 8.45
N PRO A 15 -17.40 7.66 8.62
CA PRO A 15 -17.69 6.74 9.73
C PRO A 15 -16.91 5.41 9.65
N ALA A 16 -16.79 4.69 10.79
CA ALA A 16 -15.84 3.61 11.08
C ALA A 16 -15.77 2.40 10.13
N ASP A 17 -16.75 2.19 9.25
CA ASP A 17 -16.71 1.15 8.22
C ASP A 17 -16.12 1.71 6.92
N TYR A 18 -14.79 1.65 6.81
CA TYR A 18 -14.07 1.99 5.59
C TYR A 18 -14.00 0.77 4.66
N GLY A 19 -13.96 0.99 3.35
CA GLY A 19 -13.58 -0.08 2.42
C GLY A 19 -12.15 -0.56 2.71
N LEU A 20 -11.83 -1.79 2.32
CA LEU A 20 -10.48 -2.36 2.45
C LEU A 20 -9.43 -1.43 1.83
N VAL A 21 -8.29 -1.24 2.51
CA VAL A 21 -7.11 -0.62 1.89
C VAL A 21 -6.48 -1.64 0.93
N TYR A 22 -6.30 -1.24 -0.33
CA TYR A 22 -5.80 -2.11 -1.39
C TYR A 22 -4.68 -1.43 -2.21
N GLY A 23 -4.13 -2.19 -3.18
CA GLY A 23 -3.02 -1.80 -4.03
C GLY A 23 -1.66 -2.17 -3.44
N SER A 24 -0.77 -2.71 -4.28
CA SER A 24 0.62 -3.03 -3.92
C SER A 24 1.44 -1.75 -3.68
N LEU A 25 2.36 -1.82 -2.73
CA LEU A 25 3.37 -0.78 -2.49
C LEU A 25 4.42 -0.74 -3.61
N PHE A 26 4.73 -1.91 -4.18
CA PHE A 26 5.88 -2.13 -5.06
C PHE A 26 5.48 -2.17 -6.54
N ASP A 27 4.32 -2.73 -6.87
CA ASP A 27 3.76 -2.75 -8.23
C ASP A 27 2.32 -2.22 -8.23
N PRO A 28 2.13 -0.90 -8.02
CA PRO A 28 0.80 -0.31 -7.98
C PRO A 28 0.13 -0.37 -9.36
N ALA A 29 -0.97 -1.10 -9.44
CA ALA A 29 -1.71 -1.35 -10.69
C ALA A 29 -3.23 -1.12 -10.57
N ASP A 30 -3.70 -0.74 -9.39
CA ASP A 30 -5.14 -0.62 -9.11
C ASP A 30 -5.62 0.82 -9.18
N ALA A 31 -6.80 1.02 -9.74
CA ALA A 31 -7.45 2.33 -9.80
C ALA A 31 -7.95 2.77 -8.42
N GLY A 32 -7.94 4.07 -8.16
CA GLY A 32 -8.50 4.65 -6.94
C GLY A 32 -10.01 4.46 -6.85
N ALA A 33 -10.54 4.29 -5.64
CA ALA A 33 -11.97 4.12 -5.41
C ALA A 33 -12.74 5.44 -5.56
N GLY A 34 -13.99 5.35 -6.01
CA GLY A 34 -14.93 6.45 -5.96
C GLY A 34 -15.42 6.70 -4.53
N GLY A 35 -15.77 7.94 -4.23
CA GLY A 35 -16.41 8.32 -2.98
C GLY A 35 -17.79 7.67 -2.83
N GLY A 36 -18.25 7.49 -1.59
CA GLY A 36 -19.45 6.74 -1.26
C GLY A 36 -20.75 7.24 -1.91
N GLY A 37 -21.41 6.36 -2.67
CA GLY A 37 -22.69 6.65 -3.34
C GLY A 37 -22.51 7.15 -4.78
N VAL A 38 -23.55 6.99 -5.60
CA VAL A 38 -23.49 7.19 -7.07
C VAL A 38 -23.12 8.61 -7.53
N ALA A 39 -23.19 9.59 -6.63
CA ALA A 39 -22.79 10.98 -6.90
C ALA A 39 -21.47 11.36 -6.22
N GLY A 40 -20.77 10.40 -5.63
CA GLY A 40 -19.43 10.57 -5.09
C GLY A 40 -18.42 10.89 -6.19
N GLY A 41 -17.33 11.55 -5.81
CA GLY A 41 -16.24 11.83 -6.74
C GLY A 41 -15.58 10.55 -7.23
N SER A 42 -15.12 10.52 -8.48
CA SER A 42 -14.37 9.39 -9.03
C SER A 42 -12.97 9.32 -8.45
N GLY A 43 -12.44 8.10 -8.28
CA GLY A 43 -11.04 7.90 -7.90
C GLY A 43 -10.06 8.21 -9.04
N GLY A 44 -8.77 8.27 -8.74
CA GLY A 44 -7.71 8.47 -9.73
C GLY A 44 -7.43 7.22 -10.57
N GLY A 45 -6.96 7.42 -11.81
CA GLY A 45 -6.61 6.35 -12.75
C GLY A 45 -5.27 5.68 -12.44
N VAL A 46 -4.75 4.92 -13.42
CA VAL A 46 -3.53 4.13 -13.26
C VAL A 46 -2.51 4.51 -14.34
N VAL A 47 -1.31 4.92 -13.91
CA VAL A 47 -0.15 5.19 -14.77
C VAL A 47 0.89 4.10 -14.56
N ARG A 48 1.26 3.37 -15.62
CA ARG A 48 2.42 2.47 -15.65
C ARG A 48 3.32 2.87 -16.81
N LEU A 49 4.46 3.47 -16.48
CA LEU A 49 5.44 3.97 -17.45
C LEU A 49 6.79 3.30 -17.19
N ALA A 50 7.28 2.56 -18.17
CA ALA A 50 8.63 2.02 -18.18
C ALA A 50 9.44 2.74 -19.26
N VAL A 51 10.46 3.49 -18.85
CA VAL A 51 11.33 4.30 -19.71
C VAL A 51 12.72 3.67 -19.68
N GLY A 52 13.33 3.40 -20.84
CA GLY A 52 14.61 2.69 -20.88
C GLY A 52 15.76 3.52 -20.32
N ASP A 53 15.83 4.79 -20.72
CA ASP A 53 16.94 5.68 -20.41
C ASP A 53 16.51 6.79 -19.44
N GLU A 54 16.10 7.95 -19.94
CA GLU A 54 15.87 9.13 -19.11
C GLU A 54 14.41 9.62 -19.16
N ALA A 55 13.77 9.75 -17.99
CA ALA A 55 12.49 10.43 -17.86
C ALA A 55 12.66 11.81 -17.21
N ILE A 56 12.38 12.85 -18.00
CA ILE A 56 12.44 14.25 -17.62
C ILE A 56 11.01 14.77 -17.42
N LEU A 57 10.63 14.97 -16.16
CA LEU A 57 9.30 15.40 -15.76
C LEU A 57 9.36 16.85 -15.28
N ASP A 58 9.31 17.82 -16.18
CA ASP A 58 9.17 19.23 -15.82
C ASP A 58 7.68 19.63 -15.63
N GLY A 59 6.77 18.88 -16.25
CA GLY A 59 5.32 18.98 -16.09
C GLY A 59 4.73 18.06 -15.04
N SER A 60 3.50 17.57 -15.26
CA SER A 60 2.79 16.78 -14.24
C SER A 60 2.46 15.35 -14.65
N ILE A 61 2.61 14.41 -13.72
CA ILE A 61 1.96 13.09 -13.76
C ILE A 61 0.91 13.06 -12.66
N LEU A 62 -0.36 13.03 -13.04
CA LEU A 62 -1.50 13.19 -12.13
C LEU A 62 -2.39 11.97 -12.18
N ALA A 63 -2.64 11.38 -11.01
CA ALA A 63 -3.62 10.33 -10.78
C ALA A 63 -4.49 10.70 -9.57
N ALA A 64 -4.89 11.96 -9.46
CA ALA A 64 -5.63 12.44 -8.30
C ALA A 64 -7.09 11.98 -8.30
N GLY A 65 -7.67 11.81 -7.12
CA GLY A 65 -9.12 11.66 -6.95
C GLY A 65 -9.85 12.96 -7.26
N THR A 66 -11.16 12.87 -7.54
CA THR A 66 -12.00 14.06 -7.79
C THR A 66 -12.94 14.35 -6.64
N PRO A 67 -13.26 15.63 -6.36
CA PRO A 67 -14.34 15.97 -5.45
C PRO A 67 -15.68 15.53 -6.05
N SER A 68 -16.66 15.25 -5.20
CA SER A 68 -18.03 15.06 -5.68
C SER A 68 -18.61 16.35 -6.27
N THR A 69 -19.57 16.21 -7.18
CA THR A 69 -20.34 17.35 -7.74
C THR A 69 -21.68 17.58 -7.02
N ALA A 70 -22.04 16.70 -6.09
CA ALA A 70 -23.20 16.78 -5.20
C ALA A 70 -22.76 16.51 -3.75
N ALA A 71 -23.66 16.67 -2.77
CA ALA A 71 -23.41 16.38 -1.34
C ALA A 71 -23.11 14.88 -1.09
N SER A 72 -21.92 14.44 -1.51
CA SER A 72 -21.41 13.08 -1.46
C SER A 72 -19.90 13.09 -1.17
N PRO A 73 -19.31 11.98 -0.73
CA PRO A 73 -17.88 11.88 -0.45
C PRO A 73 -17.02 11.93 -1.72
N SER A 74 -15.74 12.19 -1.53
CA SER A 74 -14.78 12.43 -2.62
C SER A 74 -13.96 11.16 -2.97
N GLY A 75 -13.43 11.09 -4.19
CA GLY A 75 -12.67 9.93 -4.66
C GLY A 75 -11.23 9.88 -4.14
N ALA A 76 -10.69 8.66 -4.04
CA ALA A 76 -9.31 8.41 -3.65
C ALA A 76 -8.32 8.73 -4.78
N GLY A 77 -7.04 8.91 -4.44
CA GLY A 77 -5.96 8.91 -5.41
C GLY A 77 -5.79 7.55 -6.11
N GLY A 78 -5.16 7.55 -7.28
CA GLY A 78 -4.92 6.39 -8.12
C GLY A 78 -3.53 5.76 -7.94
N SER A 79 -3.06 5.05 -8.95
CA SER A 79 -1.76 4.36 -8.95
C SER A 79 -0.79 4.99 -9.94
N ILE A 80 0.46 5.21 -9.55
CA ILE A 80 1.54 5.65 -10.42
C ILE A 80 2.75 4.73 -10.23
N ARG A 81 3.12 3.99 -11.27
CA ARG A 81 4.40 3.27 -11.37
C ARG A 81 5.23 3.91 -12.47
N LEU A 82 6.42 4.40 -12.12
CA LEU A 82 7.36 4.99 -13.06
C LEU A 82 8.74 4.36 -12.89
N GLU A 83 9.29 3.86 -13.98
CA GLU A 83 10.60 3.22 -14.04
C GLU A 83 11.45 3.91 -15.10
N ALA A 84 12.67 4.34 -14.76
CA ALA A 84 13.67 4.82 -15.71
C ALA A 84 15.10 4.66 -15.19
N THR A 85 16.11 4.63 -16.06
CA THR A 85 17.51 4.67 -15.59
C THR A 85 17.79 5.99 -14.85
N VAL A 86 17.27 7.11 -15.36
CA VAL A 86 17.34 8.43 -14.68
C VAL A 86 15.94 9.04 -14.61
N LEU A 87 15.50 9.38 -13.39
CA LEU A 87 14.26 10.07 -13.10
C LEU A 87 14.55 11.46 -12.56
N ARG A 88 14.21 12.51 -13.30
CA ARG A 88 14.43 13.89 -12.85
C ARG A 88 13.42 14.87 -13.41
N GLY A 89 13.41 16.09 -12.88
CA GLY A 89 12.64 17.19 -13.44
C GLY A 89 11.97 18.05 -12.37
N LEU A 90 11.46 19.20 -12.79
CA LEU A 90 10.84 20.18 -11.90
C LEU A 90 9.38 19.89 -11.52
N GLY A 91 8.83 18.84 -12.11
CA GLY A 91 7.43 18.51 -12.15
C GLY A 91 6.83 18.02 -10.84
N LEU A 92 5.55 17.66 -10.94
CA LEU A 92 4.72 17.11 -9.88
C LEU A 92 4.28 15.70 -10.24
N ILE A 93 4.49 14.76 -9.33
CA ILE A 93 3.87 13.43 -9.37
C ILE A 93 2.83 13.39 -8.25
N ASP A 94 1.55 13.26 -8.59
CA ASP A 94 0.46 13.41 -7.61
C ASP A 94 -0.58 12.30 -7.74
N ALA A 95 -0.67 11.47 -6.71
CA ALA A 95 -1.73 10.47 -6.52
C ALA A 95 -2.57 10.81 -5.29
N SER A 96 -2.85 12.09 -5.01
CA SER A 96 -3.60 12.49 -3.82
C SER A 96 -5.11 12.26 -3.93
N GLY A 97 -5.76 12.03 -2.79
CA GLY A 97 -7.21 11.99 -2.66
C GLY A 97 -7.83 13.38 -2.70
N ALA A 98 -9.10 13.44 -3.13
CA ALA A 98 -9.81 14.71 -3.17
C ALA A 98 -10.35 15.11 -1.79
N GLY A 99 -10.26 16.42 -1.49
CA GLY A 99 -10.86 17.01 -0.29
C GLY A 99 -12.37 16.89 -0.28
N ALA A 100 -12.97 16.96 0.92
CA ALA A 100 -14.40 16.80 1.09
C ALA A 100 -15.15 18.13 1.13
N ILE A 101 -16.43 18.05 0.78
CA ILE A 101 -17.44 19.02 1.20
C ILE A 101 -17.78 18.81 2.69
N ALA A 102 -18.22 19.87 3.37
CA ALA A 102 -18.49 19.85 4.80
C ALA A 102 -19.43 18.70 5.23
N GLY A 103 -19.06 17.97 6.29
CA GLY A 103 -19.80 16.83 6.83
C GLY A 103 -19.67 15.51 6.04
N LEU A 104 -18.77 15.41 5.06
CA LEU A 104 -18.59 14.22 4.22
C LEU A 104 -17.13 13.76 4.22
N GLY A 105 -16.91 12.49 3.87
CA GLY A 105 -15.59 11.88 3.81
C GLY A 105 -14.73 12.35 2.62
N ALA A 106 -13.48 12.70 2.90
CA ALA A 106 -12.47 12.98 1.88
C ALA A 106 -11.80 11.68 1.39
N GLY A 107 -11.34 11.66 0.15
CA GLY A 107 -10.62 10.50 -0.38
C GLY A 107 -9.24 10.34 0.23
N SER A 108 -8.73 9.12 0.34
CA SER A 108 -7.34 8.85 0.71
C SER A 108 -6.36 9.12 -0.43
N GLY A 109 -5.07 9.26 -0.11
CA GLY A 109 -4.00 9.26 -1.12
C GLY A 109 -3.69 7.85 -1.62
N GLY A 110 -3.32 7.71 -2.90
CA GLY A 110 -3.11 6.45 -3.59
C GLY A 110 -1.71 5.84 -3.46
N ARG A 111 -1.26 5.11 -4.48
CA ARG A 111 0.04 4.41 -4.47
C ARG A 111 0.97 5.00 -5.53
N VAL A 112 2.19 5.36 -5.14
CA VAL A 112 3.25 5.76 -6.06
C VAL A 112 4.46 4.85 -5.86
N ALA A 113 5.03 4.31 -6.95
CA ALA A 113 6.27 3.55 -6.94
C ALA A 113 7.22 4.10 -8.01
N LEU A 114 8.40 4.55 -7.60
CA LEU A 114 9.44 5.13 -8.45
C LEU A 114 10.67 4.22 -8.46
N PHE A 115 11.07 3.77 -9.64
CA PHE A 115 12.25 2.95 -9.85
C PHE A 115 13.25 3.71 -10.71
N GLY A 116 14.47 3.92 -10.24
CA GLY A 116 15.50 4.38 -11.16
C GLY A 116 16.93 4.44 -10.69
N GLY A 117 17.88 4.22 -11.59
CA GLY A 117 19.31 4.26 -11.27
C GLY A 117 19.76 5.59 -10.63
N THR A 118 19.13 6.70 -10.99
CA THR A 118 19.31 8.00 -10.34
C THR A 118 17.97 8.72 -10.25
N LEU A 119 17.59 9.18 -9.05
CA LEU A 119 16.35 9.94 -8.81
C LEU A 119 16.66 11.34 -8.28
N ASP A 120 16.08 12.37 -8.92
CA ASP A 120 16.17 13.75 -8.45
C ASP A 120 15.42 13.92 -7.11
N ALA A 121 16.15 14.33 -6.07
CA ALA A 121 15.58 14.57 -4.75
C ALA A 121 14.52 15.68 -4.76
N GLY A 122 14.65 16.67 -5.66
CA GLY A 122 13.65 17.70 -5.86
C GLY A 122 12.32 17.11 -6.33
N LEU A 123 12.35 16.28 -7.37
CA LEU A 123 11.18 15.58 -7.91
C LEU A 123 10.54 14.69 -6.84
N LEU A 124 11.36 13.94 -6.08
CA LEU A 124 10.86 13.13 -4.98
C LEU A 124 10.17 13.99 -3.90
N SER A 125 10.74 15.15 -3.53
CA SER A 125 10.11 16.06 -2.56
C SER A 125 8.77 16.65 -3.02
N ARG A 126 8.53 16.66 -4.34
CA ARG A 126 7.28 17.08 -4.96
C ARG A 126 6.37 15.90 -5.28
N THR A 127 6.78 14.66 -5.04
CA THR A 127 5.94 13.48 -5.22
C THR A 127 5.00 13.34 -4.02
N ARG A 128 3.70 13.15 -4.28
CA ARG A 128 2.66 13.21 -3.26
C ARG A 128 1.64 12.10 -3.42
N ALA A 129 1.20 11.58 -2.28
CA ALA A 129 0.06 10.69 -2.15
C ALA A 129 -0.74 11.13 -0.92
N TYR A 130 -1.19 12.39 -0.89
CA TYR A 130 -1.83 12.95 0.30
C TYR A 130 -3.28 12.51 0.40
N GLY A 131 -3.78 12.35 1.62
CA GLY A 131 -5.21 12.28 1.88
C GLY A 131 -5.88 13.62 1.63
N GLY A 132 -7.15 13.58 1.24
CA GLY A 132 -7.97 14.76 1.08
C GLY A 132 -8.32 15.38 2.43
N LEU A 133 -8.39 16.71 2.46
CA LEU A 133 -8.79 17.46 3.66
C LEU A 133 -10.31 17.39 3.89
N GLY A 134 -10.72 17.00 5.09
CA GLY A 134 -12.08 17.16 5.61
C GLY A 134 -12.18 18.33 6.60
N ASP A 135 -13.40 18.66 7.02
CA ASP A 135 -13.64 19.70 8.05
C ASP A 135 -13.34 19.22 9.49
N SER A 136 -12.98 17.95 9.65
CA SER A 136 -12.49 17.31 10.87
C SER A 136 -11.47 16.21 10.55
N SER A 137 -10.69 15.79 11.53
CA SER A 137 -9.71 14.70 11.39
C SER A 137 -10.35 13.37 11.01
N ALA A 138 -11.56 13.10 11.51
CA ALA A 138 -12.34 11.90 11.18
C ALA A 138 -12.83 11.86 9.72
N LEU A 139 -12.99 13.03 9.10
CA LEU A 139 -13.47 13.18 7.73
C LEU A 139 -12.34 13.43 6.73
N SER A 140 -11.11 13.66 7.20
CA SER A 140 -9.92 13.75 6.35
C SER A 140 -9.45 12.34 5.97
N GLY A 141 -8.99 12.15 4.73
CA GLY A 141 -8.42 10.88 4.27
C GLY A 141 -7.02 10.64 4.85
N ALA A 142 -6.64 9.38 4.94
CA ALA A 142 -5.26 8.99 5.23
C ALA A 142 -4.35 9.29 4.04
N ALA A 143 -3.05 9.39 4.32
CA ALA A 143 -2.04 9.37 3.28
C ALA A 143 -2.05 8.01 2.55
N GLY A 144 -1.62 8.04 1.30
CA GLY A 144 -1.18 6.88 0.56
C GLY A 144 0.28 6.58 0.83
N THR A 145 0.95 5.95 -0.15
CA THR A 145 2.36 5.58 -0.03
C THR A 145 3.16 5.98 -1.26
N VAL A 146 4.41 6.41 -1.03
CA VAL A 146 5.42 6.59 -2.07
C VAL A 146 6.56 5.60 -1.77
N PHE A 147 6.75 4.61 -2.64
CA PHE A 147 7.90 3.72 -2.62
C PHE A 147 8.93 4.19 -3.65
N VAL A 148 10.21 4.12 -3.27
CA VAL A 148 11.34 4.52 -4.11
C VAL A 148 12.39 3.42 -4.07
N LEU A 149 12.89 3.02 -5.22
CA LEU A 149 14.09 2.19 -5.32
C LEU A 149 15.07 2.86 -6.29
N GLN A 150 16.17 3.39 -5.76
CA GLN A 150 17.18 4.04 -6.59
C GLN A 150 18.54 3.35 -6.61
N GLY A 151 19.42 3.75 -7.54
CA GLY A 151 20.77 3.20 -7.61
C GLY A 151 21.54 3.37 -6.30
N GLY A 152 21.94 2.26 -5.70
CA GLY A 152 22.62 2.21 -4.40
C GLY A 152 21.72 1.76 -3.24
N ASP A 153 20.39 1.80 -3.42
CA ASP A 153 19.45 1.16 -2.51
C ASP A 153 19.51 -0.37 -2.70
N THR A 154 19.30 -1.10 -1.60
CA THR A 154 19.17 -2.57 -1.61
C THR A 154 17.70 -2.98 -1.55
N LEU A 155 16.90 -2.26 -0.77
CA LEU A 155 15.48 -2.54 -0.47
C LEU A 155 14.59 -1.30 -0.66
N GLY A 156 15.16 -0.11 -0.87
CA GLY A 156 14.45 1.12 -1.19
C GLY A 156 13.93 1.89 0.03
N GLU A 157 13.19 2.96 -0.23
CA GLU A 157 12.58 3.83 0.77
C GLU A 157 11.04 3.83 0.66
N LEU A 158 10.36 3.70 1.79
CA LEU A 158 8.92 3.91 1.89
C LEU A 158 8.60 5.22 2.61
N ILE A 159 7.82 6.09 1.96
CA ILE A 159 7.42 7.39 2.50
C ILE A 159 5.90 7.45 2.65
N LEU A 160 5.46 7.75 3.87
CA LEU A 160 4.08 8.09 4.22
C LEU A 160 4.05 9.58 4.57
N ASP A 161 3.41 10.38 3.74
CA ASP A 161 3.34 11.82 3.92
C ASP A 161 1.90 12.28 3.69
N ASN A 162 1.28 12.91 4.67
CA ASN A 162 -0.09 13.45 4.53
C ASN A 162 -0.10 14.96 4.22
N GLY A 163 1.05 15.57 3.93
CA GLY A 163 1.12 16.97 3.50
C GLY A 163 0.64 17.99 4.54
N GLY A 164 0.60 17.62 5.82
CA GLY A 164 0.05 18.41 6.92
C GLY A 164 -1.45 18.19 7.17
N VAL A 165 -2.11 17.31 6.41
CA VAL A 165 -3.50 16.92 6.67
C VAL A 165 -3.53 16.05 7.93
N VAL A 166 -4.21 16.55 8.96
CA VAL A 166 -4.44 15.78 10.19
C VAL A 166 -5.64 14.87 9.96
N SER A 167 -5.42 13.57 10.02
CA SER A 167 -6.46 12.56 9.86
C SER A 167 -6.41 11.55 11.00
N ASP A 168 -7.59 11.06 11.43
CA ASP A 168 -7.71 9.91 12.35
C ASP A 168 -7.69 8.57 11.58
N ARG A 169 -7.45 8.62 10.27
CA ARG A 169 -7.46 7.46 9.36
C ARG A 169 -6.04 6.93 9.17
N LEU A 170 -5.97 5.62 8.96
CA LEU A 170 -4.70 4.91 8.87
C LEU A 170 -4.30 4.65 7.42
N THR A 171 -2.99 4.78 7.18
CA THR A 171 -2.31 4.19 6.03
C THR A 171 -1.93 2.75 6.41
N GLU A 172 -2.69 1.78 5.91
CA GLU A 172 -2.41 0.36 6.16
C GLU A 172 -1.43 -0.16 5.12
N LEU A 173 -0.37 -0.82 5.59
CA LEU A 173 0.48 -1.63 4.72
C LEU A 173 -0.15 -3.03 4.56
N PRO A 174 -0.49 -3.46 3.34
CA PRO A 174 -1.02 -4.78 3.04
C PRO A 174 -0.28 -5.92 3.74
N ALA A 175 -0.94 -6.65 4.62
CA ALA A 175 -0.29 -7.72 5.36
C ALA A 175 -1.24 -8.88 5.58
N PHE A 176 -0.68 -10.04 5.90
CA PHE A 176 -1.44 -11.24 6.26
C PHE A 176 -0.98 -11.71 7.64
N PRO A 177 -1.89 -12.31 8.44
CA PRO A 177 -1.52 -12.88 9.72
C PRO A 177 -0.57 -14.07 9.52
N PRO A 178 0.30 -14.36 10.50
CA PRO A 178 1.13 -15.56 10.46
C PRO A 178 0.26 -16.82 10.44
N GLY A 179 0.70 -17.84 9.72
CA GLY A 179 -0.03 -19.09 9.53
C GLY A 179 0.89 -20.31 9.53
N VAL A 180 0.36 -21.47 9.12
CA VAL A 180 1.13 -22.72 9.02
C VAL A 180 0.86 -23.38 7.67
N LEU A 181 1.92 -23.78 6.98
CA LEU A 181 1.79 -24.36 5.66
C LEU A 181 1.17 -25.76 5.68
N ASP A 182 0.16 -26.00 4.87
CA ASP A 182 -0.38 -27.33 4.58
C ASP A 182 0.41 -28.05 3.49
N THR A 183 0.77 -27.31 2.43
CA THR A 183 1.44 -27.89 1.27
C THR A 183 2.46 -26.94 0.68
N VAL A 184 3.52 -27.51 0.11
CA VAL A 184 4.61 -26.78 -0.54
C VAL A 184 4.84 -27.34 -1.94
N GLY A 185 4.81 -26.46 -2.93
CA GLY A 185 5.16 -26.70 -4.32
C GLY A 185 6.61 -26.37 -4.63
N VAL A 186 6.92 -26.19 -5.91
CA VAL A 186 8.28 -25.81 -6.36
C VAL A 186 8.54 -24.31 -6.15
N ASP A 187 7.51 -23.52 -6.40
CA ASP A 187 7.50 -22.05 -6.43
C ASP A 187 6.23 -21.48 -5.79
N TRP A 188 5.53 -22.28 -4.98
CA TRP A 188 4.33 -21.85 -4.28
C TRP A 188 4.17 -22.59 -2.95
N VAL A 189 3.44 -21.97 -2.02
CA VAL A 189 3.05 -22.54 -0.72
C VAL A 189 1.55 -22.35 -0.51
N ALA A 190 0.91 -23.23 0.25
CA ALA A 190 -0.50 -23.07 0.60
C ALA A 190 -0.79 -23.39 2.06
N ASP A 191 -1.70 -22.59 2.61
CA ASP A 191 -2.36 -22.74 3.91
C ASP A 191 -3.86 -22.66 3.64
N THR A 192 -4.55 -23.80 3.80
CA THR A 192 -5.97 -23.96 3.50
C THR A 192 -6.89 -23.22 4.47
N GLU A 193 -6.37 -22.76 5.60
CA GLU A 193 -7.06 -21.90 6.57
C GLU A 193 -6.77 -20.40 6.32
N ALA A 194 -5.80 -20.06 5.46
CA ALA A 194 -5.47 -18.69 5.13
C ALA A 194 -6.52 -18.00 4.24
N SER A 195 -6.56 -16.67 4.35
CA SER A 195 -7.33 -15.80 3.45
C SER A 195 -6.48 -14.58 3.09
N PHE A 196 -5.78 -14.66 1.96
CA PHE A 196 -4.95 -13.54 1.49
C PHE A 196 -5.84 -12.47 0.84
N ILE A 197 -6.13 -11.41 1.59
CA ILE A 197 -7.13 -10.39 1.23
C ILE A 197 -6.56 -9.14 0.56
N HIS A 198 -5.27 -8.86 0.73
CA HIS A 198 -4.61 -7.67 0.18
C HIS A 198 -3.65 -8.02 -0.95
N SER A 199 -3.28 -7.06 -1.79
CA SER A 199 -2.21 -7.25 -2.76
C SER A 199 -0.84 -7.41 -2.07
N LEU A 200 -0.34 -8.64 -2.01
CA LEU A 200 0.92 -9.01 -1.36
C LEU A 200 2.14 -9.03 -2.31
N SER A 201 1.95 -8.73 -3.60
CA SER A 201 3.06 -8.79 -4.57
C SER A 201 4.18 -7.83 -4.19
N GLY A 202 5.41 -8.35 -4.13
CA GLY A 202 6.62 -7.66 -3.68
C GLY A 202 6.88 -7.71 -2.17
N MET A 203 5.94 -8.16 -1.35
CA MET A 203 6.17 -8.45 0.07
C MET A 203 7.02 -9.73 0.21
N GLU A 204 7.89 -9.80 1.21
CA GLU A 204 8.67 -11.01 1.47
C GLU A 204 7.98 -11.88 2.54
N VAL A 205 8.18 -13.19 2.46
CA VAL A 205 7.72 -14.17 3.45
C VAL A 205 8.89 -15.05 3.86
N PHE A 206 8.97 -15.36 5.16
CA PHE A 206 9.90 -16.37 5.68
C PHE A 206 9.13 -17.57 6.24
N PHE A 207 9.84 -18.70 6.38
CA PHE A 207 9.28 -19.96 6.83
C PHE A 207 10.06 -20.55 8.01
N GLY A 208 9.35 -21.08 9.00
CA GLY A 208 9.94 -21.70 10.19
C GLY A 208 10.46 -20.67 11.20
N VAL A 209 11.75 -20.79 11.56
CA VAL A 209 12.39 -19.97 12.62
C VAL A 209 13.53 -19.08 12.09
N ASP A 210 13.79 -19.11 10.78
CA ASP A 210 14.86 -18.35 10.15
C ASP A 210 14.26 -17.15 9.40
N ASP A 211 14.27 -15.99 10.04
CA ASP A 211 13.78 -14.73 9.46
C ASP A 211 14.79 -14.09 8.49
N LEU A 212 15.90 -14.78 8.20
CA LEU A 212 16.93 -14.35 7.24
C LEU A 212 16.81 -15.04 5.88
N ASP A 213 16.01 -16.12 5.77
CA ASP A 213 15.71 -16.83 4.52
C ASP A 213 14.31 -16.40 4.04
N LEU A 214 14.26 -15.54 3.02
CA LEU A 214 13.08 -14.78 2.62
C LEU A 214 12.78 -14.97 1.14
N TRP A 215 11.50 -15.10 0.80
CA TRP A 215 11.03 -15.23 -0.57
C TRP A 215 10.06 -14.10 -0.93
N PRO A 216 10.32 -13.34 -2.00
CA PRO A 216 9.36 -12.39 -2.53
C PRO A 216 8.08 -13.10 -3.01
N ILE A 217 6.92 -12.59 -2.59
CA ILE A 217 5.63 -13.03 -3.11
C ILE A 217 5.43 -12.39 -4.49
N VAL A 218 5.18 -13.21 -5.50
CA VAL A 218 4.97 -12.77 -6.89
C VAL A 218 3.48 -12.69 -7.21
N ALA A 219 2.69 -13.62 -6.67
CA ALA A 219 1.25 -13.67 -6.90
C ALA A 219 0.52 -14.42 -5.80
N HIS A 220 -0.76 -14.12 -5.66
CA HIS A 220 -1.72 -14.89 -4.88
C HIS A 220 -3.11 -14.61 -5.48
N ALA A 221 -4.10 -15.44 -5.14
CA ALA A 221 -5.50 -15.14 -5.44
C ALA A 221 -6.13 -14.39 -4.26
N HIS A 222 -7.04 -13.45 -4.54
CA HIS A 222 -7.86 -12.82 -3.49
C HIS A 222 -8.69 -13.85 -2.73
N LEU A 223 -8.71 -13.75 -1.38
CA LEU A 223 -9.24 -14.78 -0.47
C LEU A 223 -8.63 -16.17 -0.76
N GLY A 224 -7.47 -16.17 -1.41
CA GLY A 224 -6.76 -17.37 -1.78
C GLY A 224 -6.01 -17.92 -0.59
N VAL A 225 -5.71 -19.20 -0.72
CA VAL A 225 -4.99 -20.01 0.24
C VAL A 225 -3.54 -20.28 -0.21
N THR A 226 -3.10 -19.65 -1.30
CA THR A 226 -1.83 -19.96 -1.96
C THR A 226 -1.03 -18.71 -2.25
N LEU A 227 0.26 -18.73 -1.91
CA LEU A 227 1.26 -17.74 -2.31
C LEU A 227 2.16 -18.37 -3.38
N SER A 228 2.37 -17.66 -4.49
CA SER A 228 3.42 -17.94 -5.47
C SER A 228 4.63 -17.06 -5.18
N LEU A 229 5.82 -17.65 -5.24
CA LEU A 229 7.06 -17.06 -4.73
C LEU A 229 8.12 -16.96 -5.83
N ASP A 230 8.96 -15.93 -5.76
CA ASP A 230 10.17 -15.87 -6.57
C ASP A 230 11.26 -16.74 -5.93
N VAL A 231 11.57 -17.85 -6.59
CA VAL A 231 12.59 -18.83 -6.17
C VAL A 231 13.84 -18.78 -7.04
N ALA A 232 13.97 -17.76 -7.90
CA ALA A 232 15.08 -17.64 -8.84
C ALA A 232 16.42 -17.46 -8.12
N GLY A 233 17.32 -18.44 -8.27
CA GLY A 233 18.63 -18.41 -7.61
C GLY A 233 18.61 -18.72 -6.11
N HIS A 234 17.43 -18.87 -5.52
CA HIS A 234 17.22 -19.20 -4.11
C HIS A 234 16.06 -20.21 -3.96
N PRO A 235 16.33 -21.52 -4.12
CA PRO A 235 15.29 -22.54 -4.10
C PRO A 235 14.50 -22.54 -2.80
N LEU A 236 13.17 -22.73 -2.89
CA LEU A 236 12.30 -22.81 -1.73
C LEU A 236 12.67 -23.99 -0.82
N THR A 237 12.94 -23.71 0.45
CA THR A 237 13.33 -24.72 1.46
C THR A 237 12.18 -25.11 2.40
N ALA A 238 11.08 -24.35 2.38
CA ALA A 238 9.89 -24.55 3.20
C ALA A 238 9.31 -25.97 3.09
N GLN A 239 8.70 -26.43 4.17
CA GLN A 239 8.03 -27.72 4.28
C GLN A 239 6.61 -27.56 4.85
N ALA A 240 5.75 -28.54 4.58
CA ALA A 240 4.45 -28.62 5.24
C ALA A 240 4.64 -28.71 6.77
N GLY A 241 3.90 -27.89 7.51
CA GLY A 241 4.01 -27.71 8.95
C GLY A 241 4.94 -26.57 9.39
N ASP A 242 5.66 -25.93 8.47
CA ASP A 242 6.41 -24.71 8.80
C ASP A 242 5.44 -23.55 9.03
N ALA A 243 5.70 -22.78 10.09
CA ALA A 243 5.04 -21.49 10.28
C ALA A 243 5.50 -20.50 9.21
N TYR A 244 4.66 -19.55 8.83
CA TYR A 244 5.04 -18.49 7.91
C TYR A 244 4.54 -17.14 8.42
N GLU A 245 5.28 -16.08 8.11
CA GLU A 245 4.92 -14.71 8.44
C GLU A 245 5.41 -13.78 7.32
N GLY A 246 4.61 -12.77 7.00
CA GLY A 246 5.00 -11.74 6.06
C GLY A 246 5.91 -10.71 6.72
N LEU A 247 6.93 -10.26 5.99
CA LEU A 247 7.85 -9.23 6.40
C LEU A 247 7.95 -8.14 5.33
N TYR A 248 7.78 -6.89 5.74
CA TYR A 248 8.16 -5.75 4.93
C TYR A 248 9.61 -5.38 5.18
N ARG A 249 10.35 -5.11 4.12
CA ARG A 249 11.75 -4.70 4.18
C ARG A 249 12.02 -3.46 3.37
N PHE A 250 12.70 -2.51 3.99
CA PHE A 250 13.15 -1.28 3.36
C PHE A 250 14.54 -0.92 3.86
N ASP A 251 15.31 -0.18 3.07
CA ASP A 251 16.49 0.49 3.60
C ASP A 251 16.04 1.58 4.58
N ARG A 252 15.03 2.36 4.17
CA ARG A 252 14.52 3.52 4.91
C ARG A 252 12.99 3.55 4.95
N MET A 253 12.43 4.06 6.05
CA MET A 253 11.02 4.40 6.13
C MET A 253 10.83 5.76 6.79
N THR A 254 10.01 6.62 6.16
CA THR A 254 9.70 7.97 6.63
C THR A 254 8.20 8.13 6.79
N VAL A 255 7.74 8.54 7.98
CA VAL A 255 6.33 8.85 8.28
C VAL A 255 6.25 10.31 8.74
N ARG A 256 5.59 11.15 7.94
CA ARG A 256 5.59 12.60 8.14
C ARG A 256 4.28 13.28 7.74
N GLY A 257 4.24 14.59 7.89
CA GLY A 257 3.12 15.41 7.41
C GLY A 257 1.76 15.06 8.04
N GLY A 258 1.72 14.49 9.24
CA GLY A 258 0.48 14.07 9.90
C GLY A 258 0.01 12.66 9.53
N ALA A 259 0.79 11.90 8.76
CA ALA A 259 0.46 10.52 8.42
C ALA A 259 0.42 9.60 9.66
N GLN A 260 -0.56 8.69 9.68
CA GLN A 260 -0.71 7.64 10.68
C GLN A 260 -0.61 6.27 10.00
N GLY A 261 0.53 5.58 10.15
CA GLY A 261 0.75 4.29 9.51
C GLY A 261 0.60 3.10 10.46
N ILE A 262 0.16 1.97 9.92
CA ILE A 262 0.04 0.70 10.63
C ILE A 262 0.43 -0.48 9.72
N SER A 263 1.01 -1.52 10.30
CA SER A 263 1.13 -2.84 9.68
C SER A 263 0.93 -3.92 10.72
N VAL A 264 0.25 -5.00 10.34
CA VAL A 264 0.14 -6.21 11.16
C VAL A 264 1.25 -7.22 10.88
N ALA A 265 2.04 -7.00 9.82
CA ALA A 265 3.25 -7.76 9.52
C ALA A 265 4.47 -7.22 10.26
N GLY A 266 5.51 -8.03 10.35
CA GLY A 266 6.83 -7.55 10.71
C GLY A 266 7.30 -6.46 9.74
N LEU A 267 8.06 -5.50 10.24
CA LEU A 267 8.74 -4.49 9.44
C LEU A 267 10.21 -4.47 9.82
N ASP A 268 11.10 -4.81 8.90
CA ASP A 268 12.55 -4.62 9.06
C ASP A 268 13.01 -3.43 8.20
N SER A 269 13.53 -2.40 8.84
CA SER A 269 14.14 -1.27 8.14
C SER A 269 15.57 -1.09 8.58
N ALA A 270 16.51 -1.15 7.62
CA ALA A 270 17.94 -1.18 7.90
C ALA A 270 18.41 0.10 8.62
N GLU A 271 17.81 1.24 8.29
CA GLU A 271 18.10 2.55 8.88
C GLU A 271 17.06 2.99 9.94
N GLY A 272 16.12 2.11 10.32
CA GLY A 272 15.04 2.43 11.24
C GLY A 272 13.86 3.16 10.58
N VAL A 273 12.89 3.59 11.39
CA VAL A 273 11.69 4.31 10.94
C VAL A 273 11.75 5.74 11.47
N THR A 274 11.79 6.71 10.58
CA THR A 274 11.74 8.14 10.93
C THR A 274 10.29 8.58 11.05
N VAL A 275 9.87 9.09 12.21
CA VAL A 275 8.52 9.62 12.43
C VAL A 275 8.60 11.09 12.82
N GLU A 276 8.09 11.99 11.97
CA GLU A 276 8.10 13.44 12.23
C GLU A 276 7.01 13.85 13.24
N PRO A 277 7.16 15.01 13.94
CA PRO A 277 6.16 15.50 14.87
C PRO A 277 4.76 15.62 14.25
N GLY A 278 3.76 15.05 14.92
CA GLY A 278 2.37 15.03 14.44
C GLY A 278 2.01 13.80 13.61
N SER A 279 3.00 12.98 13.24
CA SER A 279 2.80 11.66 12.61
C SER A 279 2.90 10.52 13.63
N ALA A 280 2.41 9.34 13.23
CA ALA A 280 2.46 8.14 14.05
C ALA A 280 2.75 6.88 13.21
N TRP A 281 3.53 5.97 13.78
CA TRP A 281 3.74 4.63 13.25
C TRP A 281 3.48 3.61 14.37
N ASN A 282 2.59 2.64 14.13
CA ASN A 282 2.27 1.60 15.09
C ASN A 282 2.67 0.21 14.54
N PRO A 283 3.90 -0.28 14.81
CA PRO A 283 4.36 -1.59 14.37
C PRO A 283 4.17 -2.70 15.41
N ALA A 284 4.32 -3.95 14.97
CA ALA A 284 4.75 -5.05 15.85
C ALA A 284 6.18 -4.81 16.40
N TYR A 285 6.42 -5.30 17.63
CA TYR A 285 7.51 -4.94 18.56
C TYR A 285 8.96 -4.84 18.01
N ARG A 286 9.68 -3.73 18.33
CA ARG A 286 11.16 -3.61 18.25
C ARG A 286 11.76 -2.81 19.44
N PRO A 287 12.95 -3.18 19.96
CA PRO A 287 13.67 -2.38 20.96
C PRO A 287 14.39 -1.19 20.33
N ALA A 288 14.64 -0.12 21.10
CA ALA A 288 15.27 1.10 20.62
C ALA A 288 16.79 1.09 20.90
N LEU A 289 17.58 1.38 19.87
CA LEU A 289 19.01 1.67 19.91
C LEU A 289 19.23 2.94 19.09
N THR A 290 19.99 3.89 19.62
CA THR A 290 20.34 5.15 18.93
C THR A 290 21.80 5.50 19.20
N ILE A 291 22.60 5.76 18.17
CA ILE A 291 23.92 6.40 18.31
C ILE A 291 23.69 7.91 18.45
N VAL A 292 23.91 8.43 19.66
CA VAL A 292 23.69 9.83 20.05
C VAL A 292 24.85 10.72 19.62
N GLU A 293 26.07 10.21 19.72
CA GLU A 293 27.29 10.87 19.24
C GLU A 293 28.21 9.81 18.62
N PRO A 294 28.97 10.11 17.57
CA PRO A 294 28.79 11.28 16.72
C PRO A 294 27.43 11.19 15.98
N VAL A 295 26.96 12.29 15.39
CA VAL A 295 25.80 12.23 14.47
C VAL A 295 26.25 11.70 13.11
N SER A 296 25.32 11.19 12.30
CA SER A 296 25.64 10.76 10.93
C SER A 296 26.28 11.89 10.13
N ASP A 297 27.26 11.54 9.29
CA ASP A 297 28.08 12.41 8.45
C ASP A 297 28.84 13.48 9.21
N ALA A 298 28.95 13.36 10.54
CA ALA A 298 29.84 14.20 11.32
C ALA A 298 31.23 14.15 10.70
N VAL A 299 31.70 15.33 10.31
CA VAL A 299 32.99 15.49 9.65
C VAL A 299 34.06 15.60 10.72
N PHE A 300 34.98 14.66 10.72
CA PHE A 300 36.17 14.68 11.53
C PHE A 300 37.37 14.98 10.65
N THR A 301 38.33 15.74 11.18
CA THR A 301 39.65 15.84 10.57
C THR A 301 40.46 14.64 11.02
N GLU A 302 41.22 14.04 10.10
CA GLU A 302 42.08 12.90 10.43
C GLU A 302 42.95 13.16 11.68
N GLY A 303 43.13 12.12 12.51
CA GLY A 303 43.94 12.19 13.73
C GLY A 303 43.27 12.80 14.98
N LEU A 304 42.03 13.28 14.90
CA LEU A 304 41.27 13.79 16.05
C LEU A 304 40.42 12.69 16.73
N PRO A 305 40.15 12.78 18.05
CA PRO A 305 39.33 11.78 18.75
C PRO A 305 37.85 11.87 18.36
N ILE A 306 37.19 10.71 18.31
CA ILE A 306 35.77 10.53 18.01
C ILE A 306 35.12 9.85 19.22
N THR A 307 34.19 10.54 19.87
CA THR A 307 33.38 9.99 20.96
C THR A 307 32.13 9.34 20.38
N VAL A 308 31.94 8.05 20.66
CA VAL A 308 30.75 7.29 20.31
C VAL A 308 29.90 7.07 21.57
N THR A 309 28.70 7.62 21.60
CA THR A 309 27.71 7.46 22.67
C THR A 309 26.45 6.86 22.06
N ALA A 310 25.88 5.84 22.70
CA ALA A 310 24.59 5.28 22.32
C ALA A 310 23.59 5.29 23.48
N THR A 311 22.31 5.42 23.16
CA THR A 311 21.19 5.13 24.06
C THR A 311 20.52 3.86 23.62
N ALA A 312 20.12 3.03 24.57
CA ALA A 312 19.46 1.78 24.26
C ALA A 312 18.38 1.46 25.30
N SER A 313 17.21 1.06 24.84
CA SER A 313 16.08 0.67 25.68
C SER A 313 15.32 -0.49 25.06
N SER A 314 14.88 -1.42 25.91
CA SER A 314 14.10 -2.58 25.50
C SER A 314 13.09 -2.89 26.59
N ALA A 315 11.84 -3.17 26.22
CA ALA A 315 10.82 -3.69 27.15
C ALA A 315 11.21 -5.05 27.75
N LEU A 316 12.15 -5.77 27.13
CA LEU A 316 12.73 -7.03 27.60
C LEU A 316 14.06 -6.85 28.37
N GLY A 317 14.48 -5.60 28.61
CA GLY A 317 15.73 -5.24 29.28
C GLY A 317 16.95 -5.25 28.34
N VAL A 318 17.94 -4.39 28.62
CA VAL A 318 19.21 -4.30 27.88
C VAL A 318 20.29 -5.07 28.64
N ARG A 319 20.89 -6.08 28.01
CA ARG A 319 21.99 -6.88 28.57
C ARG A 319 23.35 -6.23 28.31
N SER A 320 23.58 -5.72 27.11
CA SER A 320 24.81 -4.98 26.76
C SER A 320 24.65 -4.18 25.47
N VAL A 321 25.48 -3.16 25.30
CA VAL A 321 25.69 -2.46 24.03
C VAL A 321 27.17 -2.59 23.63
N GLU A 322 27.44 -3.06 22.43
CA GLU A 322 28.76 -3.11 21.79
C GLU A 322 28.91 -1.91 20.85
N LEU A 323 30.02 -1.18 20.91
CA LEU A 323 30.36 -0.05 20.06
C LEU A 323 31.60 -0.40 19.23
N GLU A 324 31.56 -0.16 17.93
CA GLU A 324 32.60 -0.53 16.97
C GLU A 324 32.92 0.61 15.99
N LEU A 325 34.21 0.89 15.77
CA LEU A 325 34.71 1.76 14.70
C LEU A 325 35.97 1.14 14.10
N ASN A 326 35.99 0.95 12.78
CA ASN A 326 37.17 0.49 12.02
C ASN A 326 37.82 -0.80 12.58
N GLY A 327 36.98 -1.76 13.03
CA GLY A 327 37.41 -3.04 13.61
C GLY A 327 37.83 -2.99 15.08
N GLU A 328 37.89 -1.82 15.71
CA GLU A 328 38.09 -1.67 17.16
C GLU A 328 36.73 -1.75 17.88
N ARG A 329 36.62 -2.58 18.93
CA ARG A 329 35.34 -2.92 19.60
C ARG A 329 35.37 -2.69 21.10
N THR A 330 34.25 -2.20 21.63
CA THR A 330 34.09 -1.92 23.05
C THR A 330 32.68 -2.30 23.54
N VAL A 331 32.57 -3.17 24.56
CA VAL A 331 31.27 -3.58 25.16
C VAL A 331 30.96 -2.82 26.45
N ARG A 332 29.69 -2.46 26.66
CA ARG A 332 29.17 -1.77 27.84
C ARG A 332 27.91 -2.49 28.35
N ALA A 333 27.94 -2.92 29.61
CA ALA A 333 26.80 -3.62 30.25
C ALA A 333 25.83 -2.67 30.98
N THR A 334 26.21 -1.40 31.18
CA THR A 334 25.40 -0.39 31.88
C THR A 334 25.55 0.97 31.22
N ALA A 335 24.46 1.75 31.15
CA ALA A 335 24.49 3.12 30.68
C ALA A 335 25.35 4.04 31.61
N PRO A 336 26.00 5.09 31.09
CA PRO A 336 26.02 5.52 29.68
C PRO A 336 26.87 4.60 28.78
N TYR A 337 26.36 4.27 27.60
CA TYR A 337 27.06 3.43 26.62
C TYR A 337 27.97 4.30 25.76
N THR A 338 29.16 4.62 26.29
CA THR A 338 30.12 5.53 25.62
C THR A 338 31.51 4.91 25.47
N ALA A 339 32.15 5.17 24.32
CA ALA A 339 33.53 4.84 23.99
C ALA A 339 34.19 5.97 23.17
N THR A 340 35.52 6.06 23.18
CA THR A 340 36.27 7.04 22.38
C THR A 340 37.28 6.30 21.51
N PHE A 341 37.28 6.65 20.22
CA PHE A 341 38.17 6.11 19.20
C PHE A 341 38.99 7.26 18.59
N ASN A 342 40.04 6.99 17.82
CA ASN A 342 40.76 8.02 17.07
C ASN A 342 40.38 7.97 15.59
N ALA A 343 40.13 9.14 14.98
CA ALA A 343 39.91 9.23 13.54
C ALA A 343 41.15 8.71 12.78
N PRO A 344 41.00 7.72 11.89
CA PRO A 344 42.13 7.18 11.15
C PRO A 344 42.69 8.23 10.16
N LEU A 345 43.94 8.03 9.76
CA LEU A 345 44.60 8.87 8.75
C LEU A 345 44.03 8.55 7.36
N VAL A 346 43.70 9.57 6.57
CA VAL A 346 43.06 9.43 5.25
C VAL A 346 43.68 10.42 4.27
N ALA A 347 44.11 9.91 3.10
CA ALA A 347 44.77 10.73 2.08
C ALA A 347 43.78 11.60 1.27
N GLU A 348 42.50 11.23 1.29
CA GLU A 348 41.36 11.87 0.63
C GLU A 348 40.14 11.71 1.56
N PRO A 349 39.05 12.50 1.42
CA PRO A 349 37.85 12.32 2.22
C PRO A 349 37.39 10.86 2.20
N THR A 350 37.24 10.24 3.38
CA THR A 350 36.90 8.82 3.51
C THR A 350 35.75 8.64 4.49
N THR A 351 34.75 7.87 4.06
CA THR A 351 33.58 7.50 4.87
C THR A 351 33.87 6.24 5.68
N LEU A 352 33.48 6.23 6.96
CA LEU A 352 33.69 5.10 7.86
C LEU A 352 32.43 4.75 8.65
N PRO A 353 32.14 3.45 8.84
CA PRO A 353 30.99 3.03 9.64
C PRO A 353 31.31 3.05 11.14
N VAL A 354 30.44 3.67 11.92
CA VAL A 354 30.34 3.51 13.38
C VAL A 354 29.15 2.60 13.65
N ARG A 355 29.37 1.44 14.29
CA ARG A 355 28.31 0.48 14.61
C ARG A 355 28.07 0.41 16.12
N ALA A 356 26.80 0.38 16.52
CA ALA A 356 26.35 -0.01 17.85
C ALA A 356 25.51 -1.29 17.76
N THR A 357 25.67 -2.22 18.69
CA THR A 357 24.88 -3.45 18.77
C THR A 357 24.34 -3.65 20.19
N LEU A 358 23.01 -3.60 20.35
CA LEU A 358 22.31 -3.97 21.56
C LEU A 358 22.12 -5.49 21.61
N VAL A 359 22.32 -6.05 22.80
CA VAL A 359 21.90 -7.41 23.17
C VAL A 359 20.85 -7.29 24.27
N ASP A 360 19.68 -7.89 24.10
CA ASP A 360 18.59 -7.85 25.10
C ASP A 360 18.73 -8.94 26.20
N GLY A 361 17.77 -8.97 27.13
CA GLY A 361 17.73 -9.93 28.23
C GLY A 361 17.64 -11.41 27.83
N PHE A 362 17.22 -11.70 26.60
CA PHE A 362 17.09 -13.06 26.04
C PHE A 362 18.20 -13.42 25.04
N GLY A 363 19.00 -12.44 24.62
CA GLY A 363 20.14 -12.63 23.73
C GLY A 363 19.91 -12.23 22.28
N HIS A 364 18.76 -11.61 21.96
CA HIS A 364 18.51 -11.04 20.63
C HIS A 364 19.44 -9.86 20.37
N ARG A 365 19.84 -9.67 19.12
CA ARG A 365 20.81 -8.67 18.70
C ARG A 365 20.16 -7.66 17.76
N PHE A 366 20.31 -6.39 18.08
CA PHE A 366 19.85 -5.28 17.25
C PHE A 366 21.03 -4.36 17.00
N SER A 367 21.31 -4.01 15.74
CA SER A 367 22.45 -3.15 15.40
C SER A 367 21.99 -1.89 14.69
N GLU A 368 22.72 -0.82 14.93
CA GLU A 368 22.57 0.47 14.27
C GLU A 368 23.94 0.87 13.75
N THR A 369 24.00 1.45 12.56
CA THR A 369 25.25 1.93 11.99
C THR A 369 25.04 3.33 11.45
N ILE A 370 25.91 4.26 11.81
CA ILE A 370 25.99 5.58 11.18
C ILE A 370 27.29 5.67 10.37
N GLN A 371 27.30 6.54 9.36
CA GLN A 371 28.51 6.89 8.65
C GLN A 371 29.10 8.17 9.23
N ILE A 372 30.41 8.28 9.24
CA ILE A 372 31.12 9.53 9.52
C ILE A 372 32.07 9.84 8.37
N GLN A 373 32.34 11.12 8.15
CA GLN A 373 33.24 11.59 7.12
C GLN A 373 34.57 11.97 7.76
N VAL A 374 35.69 11.49 7.24
CA VAL A 374 37.01 11.96 7.65
C VAL A 374 37.63 12.73 6.48
N HIS A 375 37.85 14.03 6.62
CA HIS A 375 38.33 14.92 5.53
C HIS A 375 39.80 15.38 5.71
N PRO A 376 40.55 15.56 4.60
CA PRO A 376 41.63 16.52 4.47
C PRO A 376 41.12 17.94 4.08
N ASP A 377 41.84 19.00 4.41
CA ASP A 377 41.37 20.41 4.47
C ASP A 377 41.55 21.24 3.13
N THR A 378 40.56 22.07 2.63
CA THR A 378 40.62 23.32 1.74
C THR A 378 39.29 23.79 0.96
N SER A 379 39.07 25.10 0.58
CA SER A 379 37.78 25.85 0.20
C SER A 379 37.41 26.21 -1.32
N SER A 380 36.15 26.64 -1.72
CA SER A 380 35.50 26.54 -3.10
C SER A 380 34.72 27.77 -3.82
N PRO A 381 34.25 27.66 -5.13
CA PRO A 381 33.62 28.69 -6.05
C PRO A 381 32.04 28.77 -6.15
N PRO A 382 31.38 29.68 -6.97
CA PRO A 382 29.90 29.80 -7.12
C PRO A 382 29.15 28.64 -7.78
N ALA A 383 27.85 28.52 -7.47
CA ALA A 383 26.95 27.51 -8.01
C ALA A 383 26.00 28.10 -9.08
N VAL A 384 25.89 27.44 -10.23
CA VAL A 384 24.93 27.74 -11.29
C VAL A 384 24.34 26.46 -11.85
N SER A 385 23.05 26.48 -12.13
CA SER A 385 22.34 25.40 -12.79
C SER A 385 21.21 25.95 -13.65
N ILE A 386 20.91 25.26 -14.75
CA ILE A 386 19.68 25.51 -15.50
C ILE A 386 18.56 24.82 -14.73
N ALA A 387 17.66 25.61 -14.14
CA ALA A 387 16.52 25.09 -13.41
C ALA A 387 15.49 24.50 -14.38
N CYS A 388 15.23 25.18 -15.50
CA CYS A 388 14.29 24.74 -16.53
C CYS A 388 14.77 25.14 -17.94
N PRO A 389 14.56 24.32 -18.99
CA PRO A 389 14.31 22.89 -18.86
C PRO A 389 15.58 22.19 -18.36
N SER A 390 15.43 21.00 -17.80
CA SER A 390 16.60 20.20 -17.44
C SER A 390 17.31 19.63 -18.70
N ALA A 391 18.55 19.14 -18.59
CA ALA A 391 19.33 18.62 -19.74
C ALA A 391 18.50 17.63 -20.60
N GLY A 392 18.68 17.51 -21.92
CA GLY A 392 17.95 16.50 -22.73
C GLY A 392 16.57 16.92 -23.25
N ALA A 393 16.13 18.16 -23.02
CA ALA A 393 14.92 18.72 -23.62
C ALA A 393 14.90 18.52 -25.16
N MET A 394 13.80 18.03 -25.72
CA MET A 394 13.69 17.74 -27.16
C MET A 394 12.83 18.81 -27.83
N LEU A 395 13.30 19.38 -28.94
CA LEU A 395 12.59 20.46 -29.65
C LEU A 395 12.35 20.15 -31.12
N ALA A 396 11.25 20.66 -31.66
CA ALA A 396 10.99 20.65 -33.10
C ALA A 396 11.46 21.97 -33.75
N PRO A 397 11.87 21.98 -35.03
CA PRO A 397 12.25 23.22 -35.72
C PRO A 397 11.13 24.26 -35.71
N GLY A 398 11.43 25.51 -35.34
CA GLY A 398 10.47 26.60 -35.28
C GLY A 398 9.66 26.72 -33.98
N THR A 399 10.07 25.99 -32.92
CA THR A 399 9.53 26.11 -31.56
C THR A 399 10.44 26.98 -30.67
N GLY A 400 9.91 27.53 -29.58
CA GLY A 400 10.66 28.32 -28.60
C GLY A 400 10.82 27.59 -27.26
N LEU A 401 11.88 27.90 -26.52
CA LEU A 401 12.22 27.32 -25.24
C LEU A 401 12.52 28.43 -24.21
N ASP A 402 11.77 28.43 -23.11
CA ASP A 402 12.05 29.28 -21.94
C ASP A 402 13.02 28.60 -20.97
N LEU A 403 14.03 29.35 -20.53
CA LEU A 403 15.06 28.94 -19.59
C LEU A 403 14.90 29.66 -18.25
N ARG A 404 14.81 28.90 -17.15
CA ARG A 404 14.88 29.39 -15.77
C ARG A 404 16.25 29.05 -15.20
N ILE A 405 17.00 30.02 -14.68
CA ILE A 405 18.35 29.78 -14.15
C ILE A 405 18.40 29.99 -12.64
N ASP A 406 18.94 29.00 -11.94
CA ASP A 406 19.31 29.11 -10.53
C ASP A 406 20.79 29.42 -10.43
N ALA A 407 21.10 30.53 -9.76
CA ALA A 407 22.47 30.94 -9.52
C ALA A 407 22.59 31.42 -8.07
N SER A 408 23.58 30.90 -7.35
CA SER A 408 23.84 31.29 -5.96
C SER A 408 25.34 31.37 -5.68
N HIS A 409 25.70 32.34 -4.84
CA HIS A 409 27.05 32.52 -4.33
C HIS A 409 26.97 33.28 -3.02
N GLN A 410 27.90 32.99 -2.10
CA GLN A 410 28.01 33.69 -0.81
C GLN A 410 28.12 35.22 -0.94
N ASP A 411 28.71 35.71 -2.03
CA ASP A 411 28.84 37.15 -2.30
C ASP A 411 27.68 37.73 -3.14
N GLY A 412 26.74 36.89 -3.59
CA GLY A 412 25.64 37.25 -4.49
C GLY A 412 25.98 37.14 -5.98
N ILE A 413 24.94 37.24 -6.82
CA ILE A 413 25.02 37.10 -8.29
C ILE A 413 24.87 38.47 -8.97
N LEU A 414 25.78 38.78 -9.90
CA LEU A 414 25.78 40.02 -10.67
C LEU A 414 24.86 39.92 -11.90
N ARG A 415 24.95 38.83 -12.66
CA ARG A 415 24.12 38.56 -13.84
C ARG A 415 24.24 37.10 -14.29
N VAL A 416 23.27 36.68 -15.08
CA VAL A 416 23.24 35.40 -15.80
C VAL A 416 23.13 35.68 -17.30
N GLU A 417 23.96 35.01 -18.09
CA GLU A 417 24.04 35.16 -19.55
C GLU A 417 23.73 33.84 -20.25
N LEU A 418 22.94 33.87 -21.34
CA LEU A 418 22.68 32.74 -22.23
C LEU A 418 23.57 32.84 -23.47
N LEU A 419 24.21 31.72 -23.84
CA LEU A 419 25.07 31.56 -25.01
C LEU A 419 24.73 30.26 -25.75
N GLU A 420 25.08 30.16 -27.03
CA GLU A 420 24.93 28.93 -27.84
C GLU A 420 26.29 28.34 -28.22
N GLY A 421 26.42 27.03 -28.02
CA GLY A 421 27.59 26.22 -28.34
C GLY A 421 28.87 26.77 -27.71
N SER A 422 29.92 26.82 -28.50
CA SER A 422 31.20 27.42 -28.11
C SER A 422 31.25 28.94 -28.37
N SER A 423 30.14 29.57 -28.74
CA SER A 423 30.12 31.01 -28.99
C SER A 423 30.18 31.79 -27.67
N GLU A 424 30.92 32.91 -27.66
CA GLU A 424 30.92 33.89 -26.58
C GLU A 424 29.92 35.03 -26.82
N SER A 425 29.12 34.95 -27.89
CA SER A 425 28.04 35.91 -28.15
C SER A 425 26.87 35.65 -27.18
N VAL A 426 26.55 36.66 -26.38
CA VAL A 426 25.42 36.61 -25.46
C VAL A 426 24.11 36.75 -26.24
N LEU A 427 23.25 35.74 -26.14
CA LEU A 427 21.92 35.69 -26.75
C LEU A 427 20.88 36.43 -25.91
N ALA A 428 20.97 36.30 -24.58
CA ALA A 428 20.09 36.98 -23.62
C ALA A 428 20.82 37.18 -22.28
N THR A 429 20.33 38.11 -21.45
CA THR A 429 20.90 38.41 -20.12
C THR A 429 19.81 38.70 -19.11
N ALA A 430 19.96 38.17 -17.90
CA ALA A 430 19.11 38.48 -16.75
C ALA A 430 19.96 39.03 -15.60
N THR A 431 19.51 40.09 -14.94
CA THR A 431 20.27 40.82 -13.90
C THR A 431 19.58 40.83 -12.54
N SER A 432 18.41 40.21 -12.41
CA SER A 432 17.67 40.08 -11.16
C SER A 432 16.89 38.78 -11.15
N ALA A 433 16.82 38.11 -10.00
CA ALA A 433 15.98 36.94 -9.84
C ALA A 433 14.48 37.29 -9.98
N PRO A 434 13.66 36.39 -10.57
CA PRO A 434 14.09 35.14 -11.18
C PRO A 434 14.80 35.36 -12.54
N PHE A 435 15.86 34.58 -12.79
CA PHE A 435 16.70 34.75 -13.99
C PHE A 435 16.12 33.95 -15.16
N ASP A 436 15.27 34.61 -15.94
CA ASP A 436 14.54 34.01 -17.06
C ASP A 436 15.13 34.45 -18.40
N LEU A 437 15.35 33.49 -19.30
CA LEU A 437 15.95 33.72 -20.62
C LEU A 437 15.15 32.92 -21.66
N HIS A 438 14.90 33.46 -22.86
CA HIS A 438 14.15 32.78 -23.92
C HIS A 438 15.07 32.43 -25.10
N PHE A 439 14.87 31.27 -25.71
CA PHE A 439 15.59 30.80 -26.90
C PHE A 439 14.63 30.27 -27.98
N ASP A 440 14.69 30.83 -29.19
CA ASP A 440 13.95 30.35 -30.34
C ASP A 440 14.78 29.38 -31.19
N VAL A 441 14.26 28.18 -31.47
CA VAL A 441 14.89 27.25 -32.43
C VAL A 441 14.67 27.76 -33.85
N PRO A 442 15.73 28.07 -34.62
CA PRO A 442 15.58 28.59 -35.98
C PRO A 442 14.72 27.68 -36.88
N PRO A 443 13.75 28.22 -37.63
CA PRO A 443 12.99 27.45 -38.62
C PRO A 443 13.93 26.79 -39.65
N GLY A 444 13.80 25.48 -39.84
CA GLY A 444 14.64 24.70 -40.77
C GLY A 444 15.88 24.03 -40.16
N THR A 445 16.02 24.05 -38.82
CA THR A 445 17.05 23.25 -38.12
C THR A 445 16.91 21.75 -38.50
N PRO A 446 17.97 21.08 -39.00
CA PRO A 446 17.87 19.68 -39.43
C PRO A 446 17.46 18.74 -38.32
N THR A 447 16.61 17.76 -38.63
CA THR A 447 16.30 16.69 -37.69
C THR A 447 17.57 15.88 -37.36
N GLY A 448 17.81 15.57 -36.09
CA GLY A 448 19.00 14.89 -35.58
C GLY A 448 20.13 15.82 -35.12
N THR A 449 20.02 17.15 -35.22
CA THR A 449 20.99 18.05 -34.58
C THR A 449 20.78 18.14 -33.07
N THR A 450 21.89 18.17 -32.32
CA THR A 450 21.91 18.54 -30.90
C THR A 450 22.34 20.00 -30.76
N LEU A 451 21.44 20.87 -30.32
CA LEU A 451 21.77 22.25 -29.94
C LEU A 451 22.38 22.23 -28.53
N THR A 452 23.44 22.99 -28.29
CA THR A 452 24.05 23.12 -26.94
C THR A 452 23.85 24.55 -26.46
N LEU A 453 23.06 24.74 -25.42
CA LEU A 453 22.88 26.02 -24.75
C LEU A 453 23.81 26.07 -23.54
N ARG A 454 24.48 27.20 -23.33
CA ARG A 454 25.39 27.42 -22.22
C ARG A 454 24.91 28.62 -21.43
N VAL A 455 24.81 28.46 -20.11
CA VAL A 455 24.49 29.57 -19.20
C VAL A 455 25.67 29.85 -18.30
N ARG A 456 25.99 31.13 -18.14
CA ARG A 456 27.10 31.60 -17.32
C ARG A 456 26.57 32.50 -16.21
N ALA A 457 26.79 32.11 -14.96
CA ALA A 457 26.57 33.00 -13.82
C ALA A 457 27.86 33.70 -13.45
N VAL A 458 27.76 35.00 -13.19
CA VAL A 458 28.86 35.83 -12.72
C VAL A 458 28.51 36.31 -11.32
N SER A 459 29.34 36.00 -10.32
CA SER A 459 29.16 36.52 -8.97
C SER A 459 29.55 38.00 -8.89
N THR A 460 29.13 38.69 -7.84
CA THR A 460 29.55 40.08 -7.56
C THR A 460 31.06 40.22 -7.32
N ALA A 461 31.72 39.15 -6.87
CA ALA A 461 33.17 39.06 -6.68
C ALA A 461 33.93 38.70 -7.98
N GLY A 462 33.22 38.45 -9.09
CA GLY A 462 33.80 38.18 -10.41
C GLY A 462 34.20 36.72 -10.66
N SER A 463 33.90 35.81 -9.74
CA SER A 463 33.99 34.37 -10.00
C SER A 463 32.84 33.93 -10.91
N THR A 464 33.11 32.98 -11.81
CA THR A 464 32.13 32.49 -12.79
C THR A 464 31.92 30.99 -12.64
N ALA A 465 30.70 30.55 -12.87
CA ALA A 465 30.36 29.15 -13.08
C ALA A 465 29.51 29.03 -14.36
N GLU A 466 29.54 27.87 -15.01
CA GLU A 466 28.78 27.58 -16.22
C GLU A 466 27.95 26.30 -16.07
N ALA A 467 26.79 26.26 -16.71
CA ALA A 467 25.99 25.05 -16.91
C ALA A 467 25.66 24.90 -18.40
N LEU A 468 25.54 23.64 -18.85
CA LEU A 468 25.26 23.27 -20.24
C LEU A 468 23.91 22.55 -20.34
N LEU A 469 23.21 22.76 -21.44
CA LEU A 469 21.98 22.07 -21.81
C LEU A 469 22.09 21.62 -23.27
N SER A 470 22.05 20.31 -23.51
CA SER A 470 21.97 19.75 -24.85
C SER A 470 20.52 19.41 -25.21
N VAL A 471 20.11 19.80 -26.42
CA VAL A 471 18.72 19.70 -26.91
C VAL A 471 18.71 18.99 -28.27
N PRO A 472 18.33 17.71 -28.37
CA PRO A 472 18.20 17.03 -29.65
C PRO A 472 16.91 17.43 -30.40
N VAL A 473 17.00 17.47 -31.74
CA VAL A 473 15.87 17.72 -32.64
C VAL A 473 15.37 16.38 -33.21
N LEU A 474 14.15 15.93 -32.86
CA LEU A 474 13.67 14.58 -33.20
C LEU A 474 12.88 14.47 -34.52
N PRO A 475 12.97 13.32 -35.24
CA PRO A 475 12.00 12.93 -36.27
C PRO A 475 10.82 12.26 -35.59
N ALA A 476 9.77 13.04 -35.29
CA ALA A 476 8.64 12.54 -34.51
C ALA A 476 7.31 12.65 -35.25
N ALA A 477 6.40 11.73 -34.94
CA ALA A 477 4.98 11.92 -35.19
C ALA A 477 4.49 13.04 -34.26
N VAL A 478 4.15 14.21 -34.82
CA VAL A 478 3.69 15.36 -34.04
C VAL A 478 2.17 15.38 -34.02
N LEU A 479 1.59 15.16 -32.84
CA LEU A 479 0.17 15.29 -32.58
C LEU A 479 -0.13 16.71 -32.11
N THR A 480 -1.06 17.38 -32.77
CA THR A 480 -1.49 18.75 -32.43
C THR A 480 -2.99 18.85 -32.16
N ALA A 481 -3.67 17.70 -32.10
CA ALA A 481 -5.10 17.55 -31.87
C ALA A 481 -5.35 16.20 -31.19
N ASP A 482 -6.53 16.04 -30.61
CA ASP A 482 -6.90 14.82 -29.89
C ASP A 482 -6.78 13.57 -30.77
N PHE A 483 -6.19 12.52 -30.22
CA PHE A 483 -5.97 11.24 -30.89
C PHE A 483 -6.14 10.09 -29.89
N THR A 484 -6.86 9.05 -30.28
CA THR A 484 -7.02 7.82 -29.48
C THR A 484 -6.26 6.70 -30.16
N LEU A 485 -5.24 6.17 -29.48
CA LEU A 485 -4.51 4.98 -29.87
C LEU A 485 -5.16 3.76 -29.20
N ALA A 486 -5.86 2.96 -29.99
CA ALA A 486 -6.56 1.77 -29.50
C ALA A 486 -5.58 0.61 -29.23
N ALA A 487 -5.92 -0.29 -28.29
CA ALA A 487 -5.07 -1.39 -27.82
C ALA A 487 -4.51 -2.36 -28.88
N GLY A 488 -5.04 -2.35 -30.10
CA GLY A 488 -4.58 -3.16 -31.22
C GLY A 488 -4.02 -2.37 -32.39
N ASP A 489 -3.81 -1.06 -32.24
CA ASP A 489 -3.33 -0.16 -33.28
C ASP A 489 -1.80 0.06 -33.17
N PRO A 490 -0.98 -0.53 -34.06
CA PRO A 490 0.47 -0.40 -33.99
C PRO A 490 1.00 0.89 -34.66
N SER A 491 0.13 1.83 -35.05
CA SER A 491 0.49 2.96 -35.92
C SER A 491 1.54 3.90 -35.34
N LEU A 492 1.72 3.93 -34.02
CA LEU A 492 2.74 4.72 -33.32
C LEU A 492 3.81 3.84 -32.63
N ASP A 493 3.68 2.51 -32.69
CA ASP A 493 4.61 1.61 -32.00
C ASP A 493 6.02 1.70 -32.61
N GLY A 494 7.04 1.77 -31.74
CA GLY A 494 8.45 1.91 -32.11
C GLY A 494 8.84 3.26 -32.70
N GLN A 495 7.95 4.27 -32.65
CA GLN A 495 8.22 5.61 -33.17
C GLN A 495 8.48 6.61 -32.05
N SER A 496 9.16 7.72 -32.38
CA SER A 496 9.19 8.89 -31.51
C SER A 496 7.89 9.68 -31.66
N VAL A 497 7.20 9.93 -30.56
CA VAL A 497 5.90 10.61 -30.52
C VAL A 497 6.05 11.94 -29.78
N VAL A 498 5.53 13.01 -30.37
CA VAL A 498 5.47 14.35 -29.75
C VAL A 498 4.02 14.78 -29.66
N VAL A 499 3.50 14.95 -28.45
CA VAL A 499 2.19 15.56 -28.18
C VAL A 499 2.42 17.06 -28.02
N ALA A 500 2.31 17.81 -29.12
CA ALA A 500 2.54 19.26 -29.18
C ALA A 500 1.26 20.09 -28.91
N GLY A 501 0.17 19.42 -28.54
CA GLY A 501 -1.13 20.01 -28.21
C GLY A 501 -2.25 18.99 -28.35
N GLY A 502 -3.34 19.16 -27.58
CA GLY A 502 -4.44 18.20 -27.55
C GLY A 502 -4.14 16.96 -26.69
N THR A 503 -5.06 16.00 -26.69
CA THR A 503 -5.01 14.81 -25.82
C THR A 503 -4.71 13.53 -26.60
N LEU A 504 -3.61 12.86 -26.26
CA LEU A 504 -3.34 11.48 -26.65
C LEU A 504 -3.98 10.53 -25.62
N THR A 505 -5.03 9.80 -26.02
CA THR A 505 -5.64 8.73 -25.21
C THR A 505 -5.06 7.40 -25.65
N VAL A 506 -4.47 6.63 -24.74
CA VAL A 506 -3.91 5.29 -25.02
C VAL A 506 -4.76 4.23 -24.34
N GLU A 507 -5.14 3.21 -25.10
CA GLU A 507 -5.81 2.01 -24.60
C GLU A 507 -4.85 0.83 -24.69
N GLY A 508 -4.83 -0.05 -23.68
CA GLY A 508 -3.96 -1.23 -23.70
C GLY A 508 -2.46 -0.91 -23.68
N ALA A 509 -1.65 -1.93 -23.95
CA ALA A 509 -0.20 -1.85 -23.87
C ALA A 509 0.41 -1.39 -25.19
N HIS A 510 1.27 -0.36 -25.14
CA HIS A 510 1.99 0.18 -26.31
C HIS A 510 3.48 0.39 -26.04
N THR A 511 4.27 0.53 -27.10
CA THR A 511 5.71 0.79 -27.00
C THR A 511 6.15 1.90 -27.95
N PHE A 512 6.71 2.99 -27.43
CA PHE A 512 7.27 4.09 -28.23
C PHE A 512 8.81 4.08 -28.17
N GLN A 513 9.47 4.67 -29.16
CA GLN A 513 10.93 4.89 -29.09
C GLN A 513 11.26 6.00 -28.10
N ASN A 514 10.67 7.19 -28.32
CA ASN A 514 10.77 8.36 -27.46
C ASN A 514 9.38 8.97 -27.31
N LEU A 515 9.09 9.64 -26.19
CA LEU A 515 7.83 10.34 -25.98
C LEU A 515 8.09 11.73 -25.42
N ALA A 516 7.61 12.77 -26.11
CA ALA A 516 7.60 14.13 -25.59
C ALA A 516 6.16 14.65 -25.48
N ILE A 517 5.75 15.05 -24.29
CA ILE A 517 4.50 15.75 -24.03
C ILE A 517 4.87 17.22 -23.83
N LEU A 518 4.59 18.05 -24.82
CA LEU A 518 4.94 19.47 -24.80
C LEU A 518 3.81 20.31 -24.21
N ASP A 519 4.01 21.63 -24.18
CA ASP A 519 3.11 22.56 -23.53
C ASP A 519 1.72 22.54 -24.15
N GLY A 520 0.70 22.29 -23.32
CA GLY A 520 -0.69 22.10 -23.75
C GLY A 520 -1.01 20.73 -24.35
N GLY A 521 -0.07 19.78 -24.34
CA GLY A 521 -0.29 18.38 -24.65
C GLY A 521 -0.65 17.57 -23.40
N THR A 522 -1.56 16.59 -23.56
CA THR A 522 -1.97 15.67 -22.49
C THR A 522 -1.86 14.22 -22.96
N LEU A 523 -1.29 13.34 -22.14
CA LEU A 523 -1.39 11.89 -22.28
C LEU A 523 -2.37 11.34 -21.23
N THR A 524 -3.26 10.43 -21.62
CA THR A 524 -4.27 9.85 -20.74
C THR A 524 -4.68 8.44 -21.16
N HIS A 525 -5.55 7.80 -20.37
CA HIS A 525 -6.24 6.54 -20.72
C HIS A 525 -7.76 6.72 -20.64
N LEU A 526 -8.55 5.70 -20.97
CA LEU A 526 -10.02 5.77 -20.84
C LEU A 526 -10.46 5.78 -19.37
N ALA A 527 -11.60 6.38 -19.05
CA ALA A 527 -12.15 6.29 -17.70
C ALA A 527 -12.53 4.84 -17.34
N SER A 528 -12.15 4.40 -16.14
CA SER A 528 -12.58 3.12 -15.60
C SER A 528 -14.10 3.08 -15.42
N THR A 529 -14.68 1.90 -15.59
CA THR A 529 -16.08 1.64 -15.22
C THR A 529 -16.16 0.96 -13.86
N ALA A 530 -17.38 0.73 -13.38
CA ALA A 530 -17.63 -0.02 -12.15
C ALA A 530 -16.94 -1.39 -12.07
N THR A 531 -16.74 -2.06 -13.20
CA THR A 531 -16.26 -3.46 -13.27
C THR A 531 -15.05 -3.64 -14.17
N GLN A 532 -14.60 -2.58 -14.84
CA GLN A 532 -13.47 -2.62 -15.77
C GLN A 532 -12.55 -1.45 -15.44
N PRO A 533 -11.48 -1.68 -14.66
CA PRO A 533 -10.44 -0.69 -14.47
C PRO A 533 -9.66 -0.51 -15.78
N GLU A 534 -9.35 0.74 -16.10
CA GLU A 534 -8.51 1.11 -17.22
C GLU A 534 -7.16 1.61 -16.71
N LYS A 535 -6.12 1.46 -17.53
CA LYS A 535 -4.76 1.88 -17.19
C LYS A 535 -4.01 2.39 -18.41
N LEU A 536 -3.11 3.34 -18.17
CA LEU A 536 -2.06 3.70 -19.10
C LEU A 536 -0.91 2.71 -18.91
N ASP A 537 -0.67 1.84 -19.89
CA ASP A 537 0.39 0.82 -19.87
C ASP A 537 1.35 1.07 -21.03
N LEU A 538 2.43 1.80 -20.78
CA LEU A 538 3.30 2.28 -21.86
C LEU A 538 4.78 2.01 -21.55
N THR A 539 5.46 1.44 -22.55
CA THR A 539 6.93 1.35 -22.58
C THR A 539 7.49 2.42 -23.51
N VAL A 540 8.48 3.18 -23.06
CA VAL A 540 9.27 4.12 -23.86
C VAL A 540 10.69 3.59 -23.90
N ALA A 541 11.19 3.22 -25.07
CA ALA A 541 12.45 2.49 -25.19
C ALA A 541 13.67 3.32 -24.79
N GLU A 542 13.65 4.63 -25.05
CA GLU A 542 14.72 5.58 -24.74
C GLU A 542 14.19 6.64 -23.76
N ASP A 543 13.84 7.85 -24.23
CA ASP A 543 13.59 9.00 -23.38
C ASP A 543 12.11 9.43 -23.32
N LEU A 544 11.67 9.85 -22.13
CA LEU A 544 10.40 10.51 -21.87
C LEU A 544 10.64 11.97 -21.45
N PHE A 545 9.99 12.93 -22.11
CA PHE A 545 9.96 14.33 -21.69
C PHE A 545 8.53 14.81 -21.47
N VAL A 546 8.25 15.41 -20.31
CA VAL A 546 7.00 16.13 -20.03
C VAL A 546 7.36 17.57 -19.72
N SER A 547 7.00 18.51 -20.61
CA SER A 547 7.28 19.93 -20.43
C SER A 547 6.43 20.55 -19.33
N CYS A 548 6.77 21.76 -18.90
CA CYS A 548 6.18 22.46 -17.74
C CYS A 548 4.64 22.50 -17.70
N SER A 549 3.97 22.60 -18.86
CA SER A 549 2.50 22.55 -18.94
C SER A 549 1.97 21.35 -19.72
N GLY A 550 2.85 20.43 -20.10
CA GLY A 550 2.48 19.09 -20.53
C GLY A 550 2.07 18.24 -19.34
N ALA A 551 1.16 17.29 -19.57
CA ALA A 551 0.69 16.42 -18.50
C ALA A 551 0.49 14.97 -18.97
N VAL A 552 0.86 14.02 -18.11
CA VAL A 552 0.19 12.72 -18.04
C VAL A 552 -0.91 12.88 -17.00
N ASP A 553 -2.17 12.93 -17.43
CA ASP A 553 -3.29 13.20 -16.52
C ASP A 553 -4.34 12.11 -16.62
N VAL A 554 -4.46 11.33 -15.54
CA VAL A 554 -5.46 10.29 -15.34
C VAL A 554 -6.31 10.58 -14.10
N SER A 555 -6.36 11.84 -13.67
CA SER A 555 -7.15 12.26 -12.51
C SER A 555 -8.64 12.00 -12.73
N GLY A 556 -9.29 11.39 -11.74
CA GLY A 556 -10.71 11.04 -11.83
C GLY A 556 -11.07 9.90 -12.80
N LEU A 557 -10.07 9.21 -13.39
CA LEU A 557 -10.28 8.10 -14.34
C LEU A 557 -10.28 6.72 -13.68
N GLY A 558 -10.23 6.68 -12.34
CA GLY A 558 -10.43 5.47 -11.56
C GLY A 558 -11.92 5.13 -11.38
N TYR A 559 -12.25 4.37 -10.34
CA TYR A 559 -13.62 3.90 -10.15
C TYR A 559 -14.59 5.08 -9.97
N PRO A 560 -15.79 5.02 -10.60
CA PRO A 560 -16.81 6.04 -10.43
C PRO A 560 -17.39 6.03 -9.00
N GLY A 561 -18.04 7.12 -8.60
CA GLY A 561 -18.68 7.24 -7.29
C GLY A 561 -19.58 6.05 -6.95
N GLY A 562 -19.43 5.53 -5.73
CA GLY A 562 -20.15 4.36 -5.24
C GLY A 562 -19.52 3.02 -5.63
N PHE A 563 -18.46 3.04 -6.44
CA PHE A 563 -17.70 1.86 -6.82
C PHE A 563 -16.30 1.94 -6.26
N THR A 564 -15.78 0.78 -5.91
CA THR A 564 -14.42 0.59 -5.45
C THR A 564 -13.90 -0.66 -6.15
N TYR A 565 -12.66 -0.99 -5.84
CA TYR A 565 -12.07 -2.26 -6.20
C TYR A 565 -13.02 -3.41 -5.89
N SER A 566 -13.52 -4.06 -6.94
CA SER A 566 -14.44 -5.20 -6.84
C SER A 566 -13.63 -6.48 -7.03
N GLU A 567 -12.95 -6.90 -5.98
CA GLU A 567 -12.24 -8.16 -5.98
C GLU A 567 -13.22 -9.32 -5.70
N GLY A 568 -14.14 -9.61 -6.61
CA GLY A 568 -14.81 -10.91 -6.69
C GLY A 568 -15.50 -11.52 -5.46
N ALA A 569 -15.81 -10.80 -4.37
CA ALA A 569 -16.50 -11.37 -3.21
C ALA A 569 -17.48 -10.38 -2.55
N SER A 570 -18.65 -10.92 -2.18
CA SER A 570 -19.65 -10.25 -1.36
C SER A 570 -19.04 -9.70 -0.06
N PRO A 571 -19.58 -8.62 0.53
CA PRO A 571 -19.11 -8.11 1.81
C PRO A 571 -19.11 -9.20 2.89
N ILE A 572 -18.02 -9.29 3.65
CA ILE A 572 -17.93 -10.12 4.87
C ILE A 572 -18.64 -9.35 5.99
N TYR A 573 -19.75 -9.89 6.48
CA TYR A 573 -20.58 -9.22 7.49
C TYR A 573 -20.12 -9.49 8.92
N HIS A 574 -19.48 -10.63 9.15
CA HIS A 574 -18.92 -11.04 10.43
C HIS A 574 -17.77 -12.02 10.17
N GLN A 575 -16.71 -11.93 10.97
CA GLN A 575 -15.65 -12.94 11.01
C GLN A 575 -15.10 -13.02 12.44
N ASP A 576 -14.97 -14.24 12.98
CA ASP A 576 -14.38 -14.47 14.31
C ASP A 576 -13.76 -15.88 14.40
N ASP A 577 -12.46 -15.94 14.65
CA ASP A 577 -11.70 -17.18 14.91
C ASP A 577 -11.66 -17.53 16.41
N PHE A 578 -12.34 -16.73 17.23
CA PHE A 578 -12.37 -16.81 18.68
C PHE A 578 -11.00 -16.94 19.35
N SER A 579 -9.91 -16.53 18.70
CA SER A 579 -8.55 -16.51 19.28
C SER A 579 -8.46 -15.60 20.51
N SER A 580 -9.41 -14.66 20.62
CA SER A 580 -9.63 -13.80 21.78
C SER A 580 -11.06 -13.95 22.33
N ASN A 581 -11.28 -13.53 23.58
CA ASN A 581 -12.59 -13.64 24.21
C ASN A 581 -13.56 -12.57 23.68
N THR A 582 -14.25 -12.88 22.59
CA THR A 582 -15.25 -12.03 21.94
C THR A 582 -16.69 -12.33 22.38
N LEU A 583 -16.91 -13.25 23.33
CA LEU A 583 -18.25 -13.68 23.76
C LEU A 583 -19.17 -12.52 24.18
N SER A 584 -18.62 -11.39 24.65
CA SER A 584 -19.40 -10.20 24.99
C SER A 584 -20.09 -9.52 23.79
N GLN A 585 -19.68 -9.83 22.57
CA GLN A 585 -20.29 -9.34 21.32
C GLN A 585 -21.55 -10.13 20.93
N TRP A 586 -21.81 -11.25 21.62
CA TRP A 586 -22.91 -12.16 21.34
C TRP A 586 -23.99 -12.09 22.41
N GLN A 587 -25.21 -12.40 22.01
CA GLN A 587 -26.36 -12.47 22.90
C GLN A 587 -26.72 -13.93 23.21
N VAL A 588 -26.65 -14.31 24.48
CA VAL A 588 -27.16 -15.61 24.94
C VAL A 588 -28.68 -15.58 25.00
N VAL A 589 -29.33 -16.57 24.37
CA VAL A 589 -30.78 -16.76 24.40
C VAL A 589 -31.11 -18.16 24.94
N ASP A 590 -31.93 -18.20 25.99
CA ASP A 590 -32.40 -19.44 26.62
C ASP A 590 -33.92 -19.59 26.51
N GLU A 591 -34.34 -20.55 25.68
CA GLU A 591 -35.74 -20.92 25.47
C GLU A 591 -36.08 -22.33 25.99
N GLY A 592 -35.06 -23.12 26.35
CA GLY A 592 -35.21 -24.43 26.96
C GLY A 592 -35.75 -24.32 28.38
N ASN A 593 -36.70 -25.18 28.74
CA ASN A 593 -37.36 -25.19 30.05
C ASN A 593 -36.85 -26.30 30.97
N THR A 594 -35.93 -27.15 30.50
CA THR A 594 -35.38 -28.28 31.23
C THR A 594 -33.87 -28.17 31.28
N ASN A 595 -33.27 -28.44 32.44
CA ASN A 595 -31.82 -28.46 32.67
C ASN A 595 -31.06 -27.16 32.28
N GLY A 596 -31.76 -26.03 32.22
CA GLY A 596 -31.17 -24.70 32.01
C GLY A 596 -30.74 -23.99 33.32
N PRO A 597 -30.18 -22.77 33.23
CA PRO A 597 -29.90 -22.00 32.01
C PRO A 597 -28.73 -22.58 31.20
N SER A 598 -28.46 -22.02 30.03
CA SER A 598 -27.25 -22.34 29.28
C SER A 598 -25.99 -21.84 30.00
N ASN A 599 -24.85 -22.34 29.54
CA ASN A 599 -23.53 -21.91 30.02
C ASN A 599 -22.58 -21.82 28.83
N TRP A 600 -22.78 -20.75 28.05
CA TRP A 600 -21.89 -20.35 26.96
C TRP A 600 -20.62 -19.73 27.53
N GLN A 601 -19.46 -20.17 27.05
CA GLN A 601 -18.16 -19.75 27.54
C GLN A 601 -17.19 -19.65 26.37
N TRP A 602 -16.30 -18.67 26.43
CA TRP A 602 -15.09 -18.70 25.64
C TRP A 602 -14.11 -19.72 26.23
N GLY A 603 -13.63 -20.64 25.39
CA GLY A 603 -12.59 -21.60 25.73
C GLY A 603 -11.21 -20.98 25.51
N SER A 604 -10.28 -21.19 26.45
CA SER A 604 -8.89 -20.72 26.32
C SER A 604 -8.10 -21.35 25.18
N GLY A 605 -8.69 -22.28 24.43
CA GLY A 605 -8.12 -22.89 23.24
C GLY A 605 -8.57 -22.21 21.94
N GLY A 606 -9.26 -21.07 22.02
CA GLY A 606 -9.74 -20.33 20.85
C GLY A 606 -11.01 -20.95 20.27
N TYR A 607 -12.13 -20.90 21.00
CA TYR A 607 -13.43 -21.37 20.52
C TYR A 607 -14.55 -20.94 21.49
N ILE A 608 -15.78 -20.94 21.02
CA ILE A 608 -16.96 -20.85 21.88
C ILE A 608 -17.43 -22.25 22.26
N ARG A 609 -17.80 -22.44 23.53
CA ARG A 609 -18.42 -23.69 24.00
C ARG A 609 -19.71 -23.47 24.77
N GLN A 610 -20.64 -24.41 24.62
CA GLN A 610 -21.83 -24.55 25.45
C GLN A 610 -21.70 -25.83 26.27
N THR A 611 -21.91 -25.74 27.58
CA THR A 611 -21.62 -26.83 28.53
C THR A 611 -22.82 -27.26 29.39
N SER A 612 -24.02 -26.75 29.09
CA SER A 612 -25.24 -27.04 29.86
C SER A 612 -26.16 -27.96 29.06
N ASN A 613 -26.76 -28.93 29.73
CA ASN A 613 -27.67 -29.89 29.13
C ASN A 613 -29.09 -29.30 28.91
N ILE A 614 -29.21 -28.02 28.57
CA ILE A 614 -30.49 -27.30 28.42
C ILE A 614 -31.26 -27.78 27.18
N TYR A 615 -32.55 -28.03 27.34
CA TYR A 615 -33.44 -28.43 26.22
C TYR A 615 -34.92 -28.19 26.54
N ASN A 616 -35.77 -28.52 25.57
CA ASN A 616 -37.23 -28.62 25.73
C ASN A 616 -37.71 -30.03 25.38
N SER A 617 -38.67 -30.56 26.14
CA SER A 617 -39.23 -31.90 25.94
C SER A 617 -39.94 -32.08 24.59
N THR A 618 -40.27 -30.99 23.90
CA THR A 618 -40.93 -30.99 22.58
C THR A 618 -40.30 -29.92 21.69
N GLY A 619 -40.00 -30.28 20.43
CA GLY A 619 -39.41 -29.38 19.44
C GLY A 619 -37.92 -29.09 19.67
N TYR A 620 -37.39 -28.11 18.94
CA TYR A 620 -35.97 -27.75 18.97
C TYR A 620 -35.66 -26.45 19.75
N ARG A 621 -36.60 -25.94 20.56
CA ARG A 621 -36.31 -24.80 21.43
C ARG A 621 -35.35 -25.19 22.55
N ALA A 622 -34.21 -24.52 22.65
CA ALA A 622 -33.18 -24.80 23.66
C ALA A 622 -32.37 -23.53 23.93
N THR A 623 -31.07 -23.51 23.61
CA THR A 623 -30.25 -22.32 23.71
C THR A 623 -29.59 -22.00 22.38
N HIS A 624 -29.40 -20.71 22.13
CA HIS A 624 -28.58 -20.25 21.01
C HIS A 624 -27.77 -19.02 21.40
N LEU A 625 -26.62 -18.87 20.76
CA LEU A 625 -25.74 -17.71 20.87
C LEU A 625 -25.93 -16.85 19.63
N LEU A 626 -26.72 -15.78 19.78
CA LEU A 626 -27.18 -14.91 18.70
C LEU A 626 -26.13 -13.83 18.40
N TRP A 627 -25.81 -13.66 17.13
CA TRP A 627 -25.10 -12.45 16.70
C TRP A 627 -26.11 -11.31 16.55
N PRO A 628 -26.01 -10.22 17.34
CA PRO A 628 -27.10 -9.24 17.46
C PRO A 628 -27.17 -8.22 16.31
N HIS A 629 -26.37 -8.41 15.26
CA HIS A 629 -26.28 -7.53 14.08
C HIS A 629 -26.77 -8.27 12.83
N GLY A 630 -26.96 -7.57 11.70
CA GLY A 630 -27.26 -8.23 10.42
C GLY A 630 -28.69 -8.80 10.27
N LEU A 631 -29.69 -8.18 10.90
CA LEU A 631 -31.11 -8.55 10.67
C LEU A 631 -31.58 -8.28 9.23
N ASP A 632 -30.83 -7.48 8.48
CA ASP A 632 -31.06 -7.09 7.10
C ASP A 632 -30.27 -7.93 6.08
N LEU A 633 -29.52 -8.96 6.52
CA LEU A 633 -28.75 -9.82 5.62
C LEU A 633 -29.68 -10.69 4.77
N GLU A 634 -29.71 -10.44 3.47
CA GLU A 634 -30.53 -11.19 2.51
C GLU A 634 -29.81 -12.46 2.02
N ASP A 635 -28.82 -12.26 1.15
CA ASP A 635 -28.05 -13.34 0.51
C ASP A 635 -26.66 -13.42 1.14
N TYR A 636 -26.35 -14.56 1.76
CA TYR A 636 -25.05 -14.78 2.38
C TYR A 636 -24.66 -16.25 2.42
N ARG A 637 -23.36 -16.46 2.55
CA ARG A 637 -22.77 -17.73 2.91
C ARG A 637 -22.15 -17.59 4.30
N LEU A 638 -22.39 -18.56 5.16
CA LEU A 638 -21.84 -18.63 6.50
C LEU A 638 -21.03 -19.92 6.63
N GLY A 639 -19.72 -19.79 6.84
CA GLY A 639 -18.83 -20.89 7.21
C GLY A 639 -18.65 -20.93 8.72
N PHE A 640 -18.55 -22.10 9.32
CA PHE A 640 -18.12 -22.27 10.71
C PHE A 640 -17.65 -23.69 10.97
N ARG A 641 -16.83 -23.88 11.99
CA ARG A 641 -16.49 -25.20 12.53
C ARG A 641 -17.41 -25.54 13.70
N LEU A 642 -17.83 -26.81 13.77
CA LEU A 642 -18.51 -27.36 14.94
C LEU A 642 -17.87 -28.66 15.42
N TYR A 643 -17.92 -28.87 16.73
CA TYR A 643 -17.46 -30.09 17.39
C TYR A 643 -18.43 -30.43 18.52
N SER A 644 -18.64 -31.73 18.75
CA SER A 644 -19.35 -32.18 19.95
C SER A 644 -18.69 -33.34 20.65
N SER A 645 -18.59 -33.27 21.98
CA SER A 645 -18.23 -34.39 22.86
C SER A 645 -19.45 -35.16 23.39
N ASP A 646 -20.66 -34.69 23.10
CA ASP A 646 -21.95 -35.32 23.46
C ASP A 646 -22.58 -35.96 22.22
N ASP A 647 -23.75 -36.61 22.34
CA ASP A 647 -24.44 -37.23 21.21
C ASP A 647 -25.74 -36.52 20.78
N ASP A 648 -26.07 -35.42 21.44
CA ASP A 648 -27.29 -34.64 21.24
C ASP A 648 -27.13 -33.49 20.22
N SER A 649 -28.08 -32.57 20.15
CA SER A 649 -28.23 -31.67 19.00
C SER A 649 -27.35 -30.42 19.08
N LEU A 650 -26.72 -30.07 17.95
CA LEU A 650 -26.04 -28.79 17.72
C LEU A 650 -26.21 -28.33 16.28
N GLY A 651 -25.94 -27.05 16.00
CA GLY A 651 -26.02 -26.52 14.64
C GLY A 651 -26.09 -25.01 14.63
N LEU A 652 -26.90 -24.46 13.71
CA LEU A 652 -26.97 -23.03 13.48
C LEU A 652 -28.38 -22.59 13.02
N LEU A 653 -28.83 -21.45 13.52
CA LEU A 653 -29.99 -20.71 13.01
C LEU A 653 -29.46 -19.68 12.00
N PHE A 654 -30.18 -19.48 10.89
CA PHE A 654 -29.84 -18.49 9.87
C PHE A 654 -31.12 -17.90 9.26
N ARG A 655 -30.97 -16.72 8.67
CA ARG A 655 -32.03 -15.75 8.42
C ARG A 655 -32.93 -15.56 9.63
N TYR A 656 -32.30 -15.48 10.80
CA TYR A 656 -32.95 -15.28 12.07
C TYR A 656 -33.50 -13.86 12.16
N GLN A 657 -34.81 -13.74 12.34
CA GLN A 657 -35.49 -12.47 12.53
C GLN A 657 -35.90 -12.30 13.99
N ASP A 658 -36.50 -13.35 14.55
CA ASP A 658 -36.92 -13.43 15.95
C ASP A 658 -37.12 -14.89 16.39
N ALA A 659 -37.62 -15.09 17.61
CA ALA A 659 -37.80 -16.40 18.22
C ALA A 659 -38.80 -17.34 17.50
N ASP A 660 -39.59 -16.81 16.56
CA ASP A 660 -40.64 -17.53 15.84
C ASP A 660 -40.42 -17.57 14.31
N HIS A 661 -39.37 -16.92 13.78
CA HIS A 661 -39.10 -16.80 12.35
C HIS A 661 -37.60 -16.94 12.03
N TYR A 662 -37.19 -18.12 11.55
CA TYR A 662 -35.82 -18.42 11.11
C TYR A 662 -35.74 -19.73 10.31
N TYR A 663 -34.62 -19.96 9.62
CA TYR A 663 -34.20 -21.30 9.20
C TYR A 663 -33.18 -21.87 10.16
N MET A 664 -33.05 -23.20 10.17
CA MET A 664 -32.18 -23.89 11.11
C MET A 664 -31.57 -25.14 10.49
N PHE A 665 -30.25 -25.25 10.59
CA PHE A 665 -29.53 -26.51 10.45
C PHE A 665 -29.34 -27.13 11.83
N VAL A 666 -29.75 -28.38 12.01
CA VAL A 666 -29.52 -29.13 13.24
C VAL A 666 -28.98 -30.52 12.95
N TRP A 667 -27.94 -30.91 13.67
CA TRP A 667 -27.27 -32.18 13.53
C TRP A 667 -27.23 -32.92 14.87
N ARG A 668 -27.60 -34.20 14.86
CA ARG A 668 -27.67 -35.06 16.05
C ARG A 668 -27.11 -36.45 15.77
N ARG A 669 -26.37 -36.99 16.74
CA ARG A 669 -25.83 -38.35 16.69
C ARG A 669 -26.77 -39.39 17.30
N GLN A 670 -27.40 -39.14 18.45
CA GLN A 670 -28.14 -40.13 19.26
C GLN A 670 -29.18 -40.90 18.44
N ASN A 671 -29.88 -40.22 17.53
CA ASN A 671 -30.85 -40.81 16.60
C ASN A 671 -30.45 -40.64 15.13
N ALA A 672 -29.18 -40.31 14.87
CA ALA A 672 -28.57 -40.13 13.55
C ALA A 672 -29.43 -39.31 12.57
N SER A 673 -29.40 -37.99 12.72
CA SER A 673 -30.21 -37.09 11.91
C SER A 673 -29.53 -35.75 11.64
N GLN A 674 -29.61 -35.29 10.39
CA GLN A 674 -29.37 -33.92 9.96
C GLN A 674 -30.67 -33.37 9.41
N PHE A 675 -31.09 -32.19 9.87
CA PHE A 675 -32.29 -31.52 9.38
C PHE A 675 -31.97 -30.11 8.92
N LEU A 676 -32.59 -29.72 7.82
CA LEU A 676 -32.83 -28.33 7.44
C LEU A 676 -34.28 -28.02 7.76
N LEU A 677 -34.51 -27.06 8.66
CA LEU A 677 -35.83 -26.74 9.21
C LEU A 677 -36.18 -25.27 8.92
N ARG A 678 -37.48 -25.00 8.84
CA ARG A 678 -38.06 -23.65 8.96
C ARG A 678 -38.81 -23.54 10.29
N MET A 679 -38.58 -22.47 11.04
CA MET A 679 -39.39 -22.09 12.19
C MET A 679 -40.40 -21.03 11.76
N GLU A 680 -41.68 -21.29 11.95
CA GLU A 680 -42.75 -20.33 11.67
C GLU A 680 -43.83 -20.38 12.75
N ASP A 681 -44.15 -19.25 13.37
CA ASP A 681 -45.19 -19.11 14.40
C ASP A 681 -45.08 -20.17 15.52
N GLY A 682 -43.85 -20.48 15.95
CA GLY A 682 -43.59 -21.45 17.00
C GLY A 682 -43.45 -22.91 16.54
N VAL A 683 -43.53 -23.19 15.24
CA VAL A 683 -43.54 -24.55 14.67
C VAL A 683 -42.34 -24.81 13.76
N HIS A 684 -41.51 -25.81 14.11
CA HIS A 684 -40.46 -26.32 13.23
C HIS A 684 -41.02 -27.26 12.16
N THR A 685 -40.82 -26.93 10.89
CA THR A 685 -41.15 -27.75 9.72
C THR A 685 -39.87 -28.24 9.04
N VAL A 686 -39.78 -29.54 8.72
CA VAL A 686 -38.65 -30.11 7.99
C VAL A 686 -38.73 -29.74 6.52
N LEU A 687 -37.68 -29.11 6.00
CA LEU A 687 -37.49 -28.81 4.59
C LEU A 687 -36.70 -29.92 3.89
N ASP A 688 -35.64 -30.39 4.53
CA ASP A 688 -34.83 -31.53 4.06
C ASP A 688 -34.20 -32.29 5.24
N SER A 689 -33.83 -33.55 5.02
CA SER A 689 -33.23 -34.40 6.04
C SER A 689 -32.36 -35.54 5.50
N THR A 690 -31.35 -35.91 6.28
CA THR A 690 -30.59 -37.16 6.09
C THR A 690 -30.28 -37.82 7.43
N THR A 691 -29.81 -39.07 7.41
CA THR A 691 -29.56 -39.89 8.61
C THR A 691 -28.09 -40.06 8.96
N THR A 692 -27.22 -39.18 8.45
CA THR A 692 -25.78 -39.22 8.75
C THR A 692 -25.51 -38.62 10.13
N PRO A 693 -25.01 -39.38 11.12
CA PRO A 693 -24.59 -38.82 12.40
C PRO A 693 -23.21 -38.17 12.32
N TYR A 694 -22.91 -37.20 13.19
CA TYR A 694 -21.53 -36.78 13.42
C TYR A 694 -20.78 -37.82 14.26
N SER A 695 -19.46 -37.83 14.13
CA SER A 695 -18.58 -38.54 15.07
C SER A 695 -18.27 -37.62 16.24
N GLN A 696 -18.41 -38.13 17.46
CA GLN A 696 -18.04 -37.37 18.65
C GLN A 696 -16.54 -37.11 18.65
N ASN A 697 -16.16 -36.00 19.27
CA ASN A 697 -14.78 -35.56 19.38
C ASN A 697 -14.09 -35.33 18.03
N THR A 698 -14.83 -34.81 17.06
CA THR A 698 -14.35 -34.50 15.71
C THR A 698 -14.84 -33.11 15.31
N TRP A 699 -13.94 -32.27 14.80
CA TRP A 699 -14.30 -30.99 14.19
C TRP A 699 -14.80 -31.22 12.77
N TYR A 700 -15.85 -30.48 12.41
CA TYR A 700 -16.43 -30.47 11.08
C TYR A 700 -16.50 -29.03 10.60
N SER A 701 -16.10 -28.76 9.36
CA SER A 701 -16.45 -27.50 8.70
C SER A 701 -17.87 -27.59 8.16
N VAL A 702 -18.64 -26.55 8.37
CA VAL A 702 -20.01 -26.42 7.89
C VAL A 702 -20.13 -25.13 7.11
N ASP A 703 -20.66 -25.21 5.90
CA ASP A 703 -21.05 -24.05 5.11
C ASP A 703 -22.56 -24.05 4.95
N ILE A 704 -23.19 -22.90 5.15
CA ILE A 704 -24.60 -22.67 4.82
C ILE A 704 -24.67 -21.56 3.78
N GLU A 705 -25.36 -21.80 2.67
CA GLU A 705 -25.69 -20.77 1.67
C GLU A 705 -27.19 -20.50 1.72
N ALA A 706 -27.54 -19.22 1.87
CA ALA A 706 -28.88 -18.70 1.68
C ALA A 706 -28.85 -17.67 0.56
N ARG A 707 -29.43 -17.99 -0.60
CA ARG A 707 -29.42 -17.13 -1.79
C ARG A 707 -30.79 -17.11 -2.45
N GLY A 708 -31.48 -15.99 -2.40
CA GLY A 708 -32.88 -15.88 -2.80
C GLY A 708 -33.72 -16.88 -2.03
N SER A 709 -34.37 -17.81 -2.73
CA SER A 709 -35.11 -18.93 -2.13
C SER A 709 -34.27 -20.19 -1.90
N SER A 710 -33.05 -20.25 -2.44
CA SER A 710 -32.22 -21.44 -2.37
C SER A 710 -31.47 -21.51 -1.05
N LEU A 711 -31.60 -22.64 -0.36
CA LEU A 711 -30.95 -22.93 0.91
C LEU A 711 -30.14 -24.21 0.75
N ALA A 712 -28.87 -24.20 1.16
CA ALA A 712 -28.04 -25.39 1.09
C ALA A 712 -27.03 -25.46 2.24
N VAL A 713 -26.71 -26.69 2.66
CA VAL A 713 -25.75 -26.97 3.73
C VAL A 713 -24.69 -27.95 3.21
N TRP A 714 -23.42 -27.63 3.43
CA TRP A 714 -22.30 -28.50 3.20
C TRP A 714 -21.62 -28.85 4.52
N VAL A 715 -21.10 -30.07 4.61
CA VAL A 715 -20.27 -30.53 5.73
C VAL A 715 -18.98 -31.09 5.14
N ASN A 716 -17.83 -30.56 5.57
CA ASN A 716 -16.51 -30.88 5.04
C ASN A 716 -16.47 -30.76 3.50
N GLY A 717 -17.08 -29.69 2.97
CA GLY A 717 -17.16 -29.41 1.53
C GLY A 717 -18.15 -30.28 0.73
N ALA A 718 -18.80 -31.27 1.35
CA ALA A 718 -19.82 -32.10 0.69
C ALA A 718 -21.23 -31.56 0.99
N LYS A 719 -22.03 -31.29 -0.05
CA LYS A 719 -23.43 -30.84 0.12
C LYS A 719 -24.26 -31.97 0.74
N VAL A 720 -24.88 -31.71 1.90
CA VAL A 720 -25.63 -32.71 2.67
C VAL A 720 -27.14 -32.44 2.71
N LEU A 721 -27.57 -31.19 2.59
CA LEU A 721 -28.98 -30.77 2.63
C LEU A 721 -29.22 -29.64 1.64
N GLU A 722 -30.40 -29.59 1.03
CA GLU A 722 -30.83 -28.48 0.18
C GLU A 722 -32.36 -28.28 0.19
N ALA A 723 -32.82 -27.04 0.05
CA ALA A 723 -34.23 -26.71 -0.06
C ALA A 723 -34.45 -25.42 -0.88
N GLU A 724 -35.69 -25.24 -1.36
CA GLU A 724 -36.17 -23.99 -1.94
C GLU A 724 -37.32 -23.46 -1.07
N ASP A 725 -37.10 -22.36 -0.35
CA ASP A 725 -38.07 -21.73 0.53
C ASP A 725 -37.81 -20.22 0.60
N SER A 726 -38.86 -19.41 0.43
CA SER A 726 -38.78 -17.95 0.37
C SER A 726 -39.48 -17.24 1.54
N SER A 727 -39.83 -17.97 2.61
CA SER A 727 -40.54 -17.40 3.76
C SER A 727 -39.74 -16.29 4.44
N TYR A 728 -38.42 -16.46 4.58
CA TYR A 728 -37.54 -15.47 5.22
C TYR A 728 -36.48 -15.01 4.21
N PRO A 729 -36.63 -13.80 3.62
CA PRO A 729 -35.68 -13.29 2.64
C PRO A 729 -34.43 -12.68 3.29
N ALA A 730 -34.48 -12.31 4.57
CA ALA A 730 -33.37 -11.71 5.30
C ALA A 730 -33.36 -12.11 6.79
N GLY A 731 -32.19 -12.01 7.42
CA GLY A 731 -32.03 -12.15 8.87
C GLY A 731 -30.61 -12.58 9.26
N THR A 732 -30.32 -12.48 10.55
CA THR A 732 -29.00 -12.79 11.12
C THR A 732 -28.80 -14.30 11.34
N PHE A 733 -27.83 -14.70 12.16
CA PHE A 733 -27.53 -16.09 12.49
C PHE A 733 -27.22 -16.29 13.98
N ALA A 734 -27.26 -17.55 14.42
CA ALA A 734 -26.95 -17.93 15.81
C ALA A 734 -26.45 -19.37 15.92
N PHE A 735 -25.45 -19.63 16.76
CA PHE A 735 -25.06 -21.01 17.10
C PHE A 735 -26.09 -21.68 17.99
N PHE A 736 -26.36 -22.95 17.78
CA PHE A 736 -27.42 -23.69 18.48
C PHE A 736 -26.90 -24.88 19.26
N SER A 737 -27.42 -25.09 20.48
CA SER A 737 -27.20 -26.30 21.27
C SER A 737 -28.48 -26.74 21.98
N ALA A 738 -28.79 -28.04 21.94
CA ALA A 738 -29.90 -28.63 22.69
C ALA A 738 -29.58 -30.02 23.24
N ALA A 739 -29.77 -30.16 24.55
CA ALA A 739 -29.42 -31.36 25.32
C ALA A 739 -27.95 -31.79 25.15
N ASN A 740 -27.07 -30.91 24.68
CA ASN A 740 -25.70 -31.23 24.32
C ASN A 740 -24.76 -30.47 25.25
N ALA A 741 -24.24 -31.15 26.26
CA ALA A 741 -23.39 -30.56 27.30
C ALA A 741 -21.91 -30.45 26.88
N GLY A 742 -21.65 -30.45 25.57
CA GLY A 742 -20.31 -30.30 25.01
C GLY A 742 -20.38 -29.93 23.53
N SER A 743 -21.01 -28.80 23.23
CA SER A 743 -21.03 -28.19 21.90
C SER A 743 -19.95 -27.12 21.80
N TYR A 744 -19.21 -27.10 20.69
CA TYR A 744 -18.09 -26.21 20.46
C TYR A 744 -18.19 -25.63 19.04
N PHE A 745 -17.90 -24.35 18.89
CA PHE A 745 -18.01 -23.59 17.64
C PHE A 745 -16.78 -22.72 17.46
N ASP A 746 -16.32 -22.62 16.22
CA ASP A 746 -15.11 -21.89 15.88
C ASP A 746 -15.09 -21.41 14.42
N ASP A 747 -14.18 -20.50 14.06
CA ASP A 747 -13.95 -19.96 12.70
C ASP A 747 -15.23 -19.56 11.93
N VAL A 748 -15.97 -18.57 12.42
CA VAL A 748 -17.26 -18.12 11.85
C VAL A 748 -17.14 -16.92 10.91
#